data_AF-A0A6A6MV63-F1
#
_entry.id   AF-A0A6A6MV63-F1
#
_cell.length_a   1.000
_cell.length_b   1.000
_cell.length_c   1.000
_cell.angle_alpha   90.00
_cell.angle_beta   90.00
_cell.angle_gamma   90.00
#
_symmetry.space_group_name_H-M   'P 1'
#
loop_
_entity.id
_entity.type
_entity.pdbx_description
1 polymer ?
#
loop_
_entity_poly.entity_id
_entity_poly.type
_entity_poly.pdbx_seq_one_letter_code
_entity_poly.pdbx_strand_id
1 'polypeptide(L)'
;MEVQARLQPNTDPNIIHSVFSSPVWGYHSFTSFSISDSEYESCTSRVERLKEKVKDMFMADANNPIKKIELINLLCRLGLSYHFENEIEEQLIHIFNCLPQLFADNDYDLYTTALFFQVLRQHGFKMTSVKNYYELDAFKKFKASNGEFKKSIIKDVRGILSLYEASFMSTHGEDILDEALEFTRSHLESLAMQSSPHYAELIKNALILPFHKGVPRVEARQYISFYEKDESRNETLLEFAKLDFNRVQLLHRKELKEIARWWKELKLAEKLPYARDRIVEIYFWACSNQFEPHLALSRMTMAKYLKMVSLADDTYDAYATMEEVNAFTDAFERCTIDATDKLPDYMKVFYKELLNVFEETENITSMEGRSYCAYYGKEEAQWFNDGYVPALDVYLPNGCESSSYGVAAAAGFVGMEKIAGIKEYKWLQSNPKILKAVKDEQKRGDAASAVECYMKEHDVTEKAAVEEILKICRNAWKDINEECMRPTALPRLILQSLLTLLEYQSSGGGLLPASLFPNYWSVGKRPFHMRAGPSHTSYKTSDCVPLVIASSMVGSKANFSTRSLSTNEPVVSVDWLHANLREPDMKLPHMLPSEEAFAAAVSALGIENKDGLVVYDGKGIFSAARVWWMFRVFGHDKVWVLDGGLPRWRASGYDVESSASGDAILKASAASEAIEKVYQGQAIGPITFQTKFQPHLIWTLEQVKKNIEEKSHQHIDARSKARFDGTAPEPRKGIRSGHVPGSKCIPFPHMLDASQTLLSADELKKRFDQGGISLESAVVTSCGTGVTACILALGLHRLGKQDVAVYDGSWTEWGAHPDTPVNTS
;
A
#
# COMPACT_ATOMS: atom_id res chain seq x y z
N MET A 1 -41.44 15.43 -8.90
CA MET A 1 -40.95 15.75 -7.54
C MET A 1 -41.07 14.49 -6.71
N GLU A 2 -40.08 13.61 -6.79
CA GLU A 2 -39.91 12.51 -5.83
C GLU A 2 -38.65 12.84 -5.04
N VAL A 3 -38.84 13.12 -3.76
CA VAL A 3 -37.76 13.37 -2.81
C VAL A 3 -37.05 12.04 -2.60
N GLN A 4 -35.80 11.94 -3.05
CA GLN A 4 -34.89 10.85 -2.68
C GLN A 4 -34.85 10.76 -1.15
N ALA A 5 -35.46 9.71 -0.59
CA ALA A 5 -35.23 9.33 0.79
C ALA A 5 -33.76 8.91 0.91
N ARG A 6 -32.90 9.81 1.40
CA ARG A 6 -31.58 9.43 1.89
C ARG A 6 -31.81 8.45 3.04
N LEU A 7 -31.15 7.30 3.02
CA LEU A 7 -31.11 6.40 4.18
C LEU A 7 -30.74 7.23 5.40
N GLN A 8 -31.56 7.17 6.46
CA GLN A 8 -31.17 7.77 7.72
C GLN A 8 -29.96 7.01 8.27
N PRO A 9 -28.92 7.70 8.78
CA PRO A 9 -27.78 7.02 9.39
C PRO A 9 -28.28 6.13 10.52
N ASN A 10 -27.78 4.89 10.60
CA ASN A 10 -28.12 3.98 11.69
C ASN A 10 -27.70 4.62 13.01
N THR A 11 -28.66 4.88 13.91
CA THR A 11 -28.47 5.69 15.13
C THR A 11 -28.05 4.86 16.34
N ASP A 12 -27.82 3.55 16.15
CA ASP A 12 -27.31 2.68 17.20
C ASP A 12 -25.88 3.14 17.62
N PRO A 13 -25.67 3.51 18.90
CA PRO A 13 -24.38 3.97 19.40
C PRO A 13 -23.27 2.89 19.39
N ASN A 14 -23.60 1.63 19.11
CA ASN A 14 -22.63 0.54 18.99
C ASN A 14 -22.06 0.36 17.57
N ILE A 15 -22.57 1.09 16.57
CA ILE A 15 -22.09 0.99 15.18
C ILE A 15 -20.96 1.99 14.95
N ILE A 16 -19.80 1.48 14.49
CA ILE A 16 -18.66 2.31 14.11
C ILE A 16 -18.89 2.84 12.69
N HIS A 17 -19.38 4.08 12.57
CA HIS A 17 -19.46 4.76 11.28
C HIS A 17 -18.04 5.12 10.79
N SER A 18 -17.47 4.30 9.92
CA SER A 18 -16.20 4.64 9.28
C SER A 18 -16.41 5.63 8.13
N VAL A 19 -15.63 6.71 8.13
CA VAL A 19 -15.71 7.75 7.08
C VAL A 19 -14.70 7.40 6.00
N PHE A 20 -15.17 6.78 4.91
CA PHE A 20 -14.32 6.52 3.75
C PHE A 20 -14.13 7.78 2.88
N SER A 21 -12.94 7.95 2.33
CA SER A 21 -12.67 9.06 1.42
C SER A 21 -13.41 8.90 0.09
N SER A 22 -13.80 10.02 -0.51
CA SER A 22 -14.42 10.05 -1.84
C SER A 22 -13.52 9.38 -2.90
N PRO A 23 -14.10 8.79 -3.97
CA PRO A 23 -13.33 8.20 -5.05
C PRO A 23 -12.34 9.23 -5.62
N VAL A 24 -11.08 8.82 -5.79
CA VAL A 24 -10.03 9.66 -6.39
C VAL A 24 -10.37 9.98 -7.84
N TRP A 25 -11.08 9.07 -8.51
CA TRP A 25 -11.41 9.16 -9.92
C TRP A 25 -12.91 9.36 -10.13
N GLY A 26 -13.29 10.40 -10.88
CA GLY A 26 -14.68 10.59 -11.30
C GLY A 26 -15.08 9.64 -12.43
N TYR A 27 -16.24 8.97 -12.33
CA TYR A 27 -16.79 8.07 -13.36
C TYR A 27 -16.94 8.71 -14.74
N HIS A 28 -17.20 10.01 -14.76
CA HIS A 28 -17.40 10.78 -15.98
C HIS A 28 -16.16 10.78 -16.88
N SER A 29 -14.97 10.81 -16.30
CA SER A 29 -13.72 10.83 -17.06
C SER A 29 -13.53 9.56 -17.89
N PHE A 30 -13.92 8.38 -17.37
CA PHE A 30 -13.74 7.11 -18.08
C PHE A 30 -14.87 6.77 -19.05
N THR A 31 -16.11 7.12 -18.68
CA THR A 31 -17.29 6.88 -19.53
C THR A 31 -17.31 7.71 -20.81
N SER A 32 -16.61 8.86 -20.84
CA SER A 32 -16.55 9.76 -21.99
C SER A 32 -15.41 9.51 -22.98
N PHE A 33 -14.49 8.56 -22.73
CA PHE A 33 -13.38 8.32 -23.66
C PHE A 33 -13.86 7.72 -24.99
N SER A 34 -13.45 8.35 -26.09
CA SER A 34 -13.42 7.74 -27.42
C SER A 34 -12.13 6.93 -27.54
N ILE A 35 -12.25 5.63 -27.74
CA ILE A 35 -11.11 4.76 -28.00
C ILE A 35 -11.16 4.44 -29.48
N SER A 36 -10.10 4.76 -30.22
CA SER A 36 -10.07 4.51 -31.66
C SER A 36 -9.77 3.04 -31.93
N ASP A 37 -10.75 2.31 -32.45
CA ASP A 37 -10.55 0.91 -32.88
C ASP A 37 -9.43 0.80 -33.93
N SER A 38 -9.31 1.82 -34.80
CA SER A 38 -8.23 1.90 -35.78
C SER A 38 -6.83 2.00 -35.17
N GLU A 39 -6.67 2.66 -34.00
CA GLU A 39 -5.38 2.72 -33.29
C GLU A 39 -5.02 1.36 -32.71
N TYR A 40 -6.00 0.64 -32.15
CA TYR A 40 -5.81 -0.71 -31.61
C TYR A 40 -5.44 -1.71 -32.73
N GLU A 41 -6.16 -1.69 -33.85
CA GLU A 41 -5.90 -2.56 -35.01
C GLU A 41 -4.52 -2.28 -35.63
N SER A 42 -4.15 -1.00 -35.75
CA SER A 42 -2.82 -0.58 -36.23
C SER A 42 -1.70 -1.09 -35.31
N CYS A 43 -1.86 -0.92 -34.00
CA CYS A 43 -0.91 -1.45 -33.01
C CYS A 43 -0.82 -2.98 -33.09
N THR A 44 -1.96 -3.67 -33.25
CA THR A 44 -2.03 -5.14 -33.35
C THR A 44 -1.23 -5.63 -34.56
N SER A 45 -1.48 -5.07 -35.74
CA SER A 45 -0.79 -5.43 -36.98
C SER A 45 0.73 -5.23 -36.89
N ARG A 46 1.17 -4.18 -36.18
CA ARG A 46 2.60 -3.92 -35.97
C ARG A 46 3.23 -4.87 -34.96
N VAL A 47 2.52 -5.21 -33.90
CA VAL A 47 2.95 -6.21 -32.91
C VAL A 47 3.15 -7.57 -33.55
N GLU A 48 2.22 -8.05 -34.39
CA GLU A 48 2.38 -9.36 -35.05
C GLU A 48 3.67 -9.43 -35.89
N ARG A 49 4.05 -8.34 -36.57
CA ARG A 49 5.32 -8.27 -37.31
C ARG A 49 6.54 -8.30 -36.40
N LEU A 50 6.48 -7.64 -35.24
CA LEU A 50 7.57 -7.63 -34.27
C LEU A 50 7.69 -8.98 -33.55
N LYS A 51 6.57 -9.66 -33.33
CA LYS A 51 6.51 -11.00 -32.76
C LYS A 51 7.31 -12.00 -33.61
N GLU A 52 7.11 -12.00 -34.93
CA GLU A 52 7.88 -12.86 -35.83
C GLU A 52 9.39 -12.55 -35.80
N LYS A 53 9.78 -11.27 -35.74
CA LYS A 53 11.19 -10.91 -35.58
C LYS A 53 11.82 -11.44 -34.29
N VAL A 54 11.07 -11.47 -33.19
CA VAL A 54 11.56 -12.04 -31.93
C VAL A 54 11.66 -13.56 -32.01
N LYS A 55 10.74 -14.24 -32.72
CA LYS A 55 10.90 -15.67 -33.02
C LYS A 55 12.19 -15.93 -33.81
N ASP A 56 12.51 -15.10 -34.80
CA ASP A 56 13.79 -15.19 -35.52
C ASP A 56 14.99 -15.03 -34.58
N MET A 57 14.89 -14.17 -33.55
CA MET A 57 15.95 -14.02 -32.53
C MET A 57 16.18 -15.30 -31.71
N PHE A 58 15.12 -16.07 -31.40
CA PHE A 58 15.28 -17.38 -30.76
C PHE A 58 16.04 -18.38 -31.65
N MET A 59 15.85 -18.28 -32.98
CA MET A 59 16.47 -19.18 -33.96
C MET A 59 17.90 -18.78 -34.33
N ALA A 60 18.22 -17.49 -34.35
CA ALA A 60 19.51 -16.95 -34.81
C ALA A 60 20.69 -17.43 -33.96
N ASP A 61 20.48 -17.65 -32.66
CA ASP A 61 21.50 -18.08 -31.69
C ASP A 61 21.22 -19.51 -31.18
N ALA A 62 20.78 -20.41 -32.07
CA ALA A 62 20.28 -21.76 -31.75
C ALA A 62 21.18 -22.58 -30.80
N ASN A 63 22.48 -22.31 -30.74
CA ASN A 63 23.45 -23.04 -29.91
C ASN A 63 24.02 -22.25 -28.71
N ASN A 64 23.58 -21.00 -28.44
CA ASN A 64 24.09 -20.22 -27.31
C ASN A 64 23.06 -20.14 -26.16
N PRO A 65 23.18 -20.98 -25.12
CA PRO A 65 22.21 -21.02 -24.02
C PRO A 65 22.21 -19.74 -23.18
N ILE A 66 23.33 -19.02 -23.07
CA ILE A 66 23.43 -17.77 -22.30
C ILE A 66 22.55 -16.70 -22.96
N LYS A 67 22.73 -16.47 -24.26
CA LYS A 67 21.95 -15.47 -25.00
C LYS A 67 20.46 -15.79 -24.98
N LYS A 68 20.09 -17.07 -25.06
CA LYS A 68 18.68 -17.50 -24.95
C LYS A 68 18.11 -17.15 -23.57
N ILE A 69 18.86 -17.43 -22.51
CA ILE A 69 18.42 -17.09 -21.16
C ILE A 69 18.32 -15.57 -20.94
N GLU A 70 19.26 -14.79 -21.49
CA GLU A 70 19.21 -13.33 -21.45
C GLU A 70 18.00 -12.79 -22.22
N LEU A 71 17.71 -13.35 -23.40
CA LEU A 71 16.52 -12.99 -24.18
C LEU A 71 15.24 -13.30 -23.41
N ILE A 72 15.13 -14.49 -22.81
CA ILE A 72 13.94 -14.89 -22.03
C ILE A 72 13.75 -13.96 -20.83
N ASN A 73 14.81 -13.71 -20.05
CA ASN A 73 14.75 -12.76 -18.93
C ASN A 73 14.29 -11.38 -19.38
N LEU A 74 14.82 -10.89 -20.51
CA LEU A 74 14.46 -9.59 -21.05
C LEU A 74 13.00 -9.54 -21.51
N LEU A 75 12.48 -10.61 -22.14
CA LEU A 75 11.07 -10.71 -22.51
C LEU A 75 10.16 -10.72 -21.27
N CYS A 76 10.55 -11.39 -20.19
CA CYS A 76 9.82 -11.35 -18.92
C CYS A 76 9.82 -9.93 -18.33
N ARG A 77 11.00 -9.30 -18.21
CA ARG A 77 11.15 -7.93 -17.65
C ARG A 77 10.43 -6.87 -18.48
N LEU A 78 10.32 -7.04 -19.80
CA LEU A 78 9.60 -6.13 -20.69
C LEU A 78 8.09 -6.40 -20.77
N GLY A 79 7.58 -7.45 -20.11
CA GLY A 79 6.17 -7.83 -20.15
C GLY A 79 5.73 -8.40 -21.50
N LEU A 80 6.64 -9.03 -22.24
CA LEU A 80 6.43 -9.59 -23.58
C LEU A 80 6.40 -11.13 -23.60
N SER A 81 6.80 -11.79 -22.51
CA SER A 81 6.93 -13.25 -22.45
C SER A 81 5.65 -14.02 -22.79
N TYR A 82 4.48 -13.47 -22.49
CA TYR A 82 3.17 -14.08 -22.77
C TYR A 82 2.89 -14.31 -24.27
N HIS A 83 3.67 -13.67 -25.17
CA HIS A 83 3.58 -13.93 -26.61
C HIS A 83 4.28 -15.20 -27.06
N PHE A 84 5.19 -15.72 -26.24
CA PHE A 84 6.19 -16.73 -26.62
C PHE A 84 6.22 -17.90 -25.63
N GLU A 85 5.10 -18.21 -24.97
CA GLU A 85 5.07 -19.23 -23.91
C GLU A 85 5.62 -20.58 -24.37
N ASN A 86 5.22 -21.02 -25.58
CA ASN A 86 5.68 -22.30 -26.15
C ASN A 86 7.16 -22.25 -26.51
N GLU A 87 7.61 -21.19 -27.20
CA GLU A 87 9.01 -21.03 -27.59
C GLU A 87 9.92 -20.99 -26.35
N ILE A 88 9.53 -20.22 -25.33
CA ILE A 88 10.27 -20.13 -24.06
C ILE A 88 10.32 -21.51 -23.38
N GLU A 89 9.19 -22.21 -23.31
CA GLU A 89 9.08 -23.54 -22.73
C GLU A 89 10.04 -24.54 -23.40
N GLU A 90 10.02 -24.63 -24.73
CA GLU A 90 10.90 -25.50 -25.50
C GLU A 90 12.39 -25.17 -25.27
N GLN A 91 12.75 -23.89 -25.27
CA GLN A 91 14.14 -23.48 -25.01
C GLN A 91 14.58 -23.81 -23.58
N LEU A 92 13.73 -23.60 -22.58
CA LEU A 92 14.07 -23.89 -21.19
C LEU A 92 14.18 -25.39 -20.92
N ILE A 93 13.32 -26.23 -21.51
CA ILE A 93 13.46 -27.69 -21.45
C ILE A 93 14.83 -28.10 -22.01
N HIS A 94 15.21 -27.57 -23.17
CA HIS A 94 16.50 -27.88 -23.79
C HIS A 94 17.68 -27.43 -22.90
N ILE A 95 17.66 -26.19 -22.42
CA ILE A 95 18.69 -25.63 -21.53
C ILE A 95 18.79 -26.45 -20.25
N PHE A 96 17.66 -26.79 -19.63
CA PHE A 96 17.62 -27.57 -18.39
C PHE A 96 18.23 -28.96 -18.56
N ASN A 97 17.95 -29.63 -19.68
CA ASN A 97 18.53 -30.94 -19.99
C ASN A 97 20.04 -30.89 -20.23
N CYS A 98 20.56 -29.79 -20.80
CA CYS A 98 21.99 -29.59 -21.03
C CYS A 98 22.73 -28.97 -19.84
N LEU A 99 22.02 -28.54 -18.80
CA LEU A 99 22.55 -27.76 -17.68
C LEU A 99 23.78 -28.38 -16.98
N PRO A 100 23.82 -29.71 -16.69
CA PRO A 100 25.00 -30.32 -16.06
C PRO A 100 26.27 -30.17 -16.88
N GLN A 101 26.17 -30.37 -18.20
CA GLN A 101 27.29 -30.24 -19.11
C GLN A 101 27.71 -28.78 -19.25
N LEU A 102 26.73 -27.87 -19.33
CA LEU A 102 26.99 -26.43 -19.44
C LEU A 102 27.79 -25.89 -18.26
N PHE A 103 27.46 -26.30 -17.03
CA PHE A 103 28.16 -25.85 -15.82
C PHE A 103 29.45 -26.63 -15.52
N ALA A 104 29.60 -27.84 -16.06
CA ALA A 104 30.85 -28.60 -15.98
C ALA A 104 31.91 -28.02 -16.94
N ASP A 105 31.49 -27.64 -18.15
CA ASP A 105 32.40 -27.19 -19.22
C ASP A 105 32.76 -25.70 -19.12
N ASN A 106 31.99 -24.90 -18.36
CA ASN A 106 32.14 -23.45 -18.30
C ASN A 106 32.16 -22.93 -16.86
N ASP A 107 33.11 -22.05 -16.55
CA ASP A 107 33.12 -21.31 -15.29
C ASP A 107 32.34 -20.00 -15.41
N TYR A 108 31.01 -20.09 -15.34
CA TYR A 108 30.13 -18.90 -15.44
C TYR A 108 30.33 -17.91 -14.29
N ASP A 109 30.26 -16.62 -14.60
CA ASP A 109 30.28 -15.56 -13.59
C ASP A 109 29.01 -15.55 -12.71
N LEU A 110 28.99 -14.67 -11.71
CA LEU A 110 27.88 -14.57 -10.75
C LEU A 110 26.58 -14.17 -11.44
N TYR A 111 26.64 -13.15 -12.31
CA TYR A 111 25.49 -12.69 -13.09
C TYR A 111 24.85 -13.83 -13.90
N THR A 112 25.65 -14.53 -14.69
CA THR A 112 25.16 -15.60 -15.58
C THR A 112 24.59 -16.75 -14.76
N THR A 113 25.27 -17.15 -13.68
CA THR A 113 24.79 -18.21 -12.78
C THR A 113 23.46 -17.84 -12.12
N ALA A 114 23.35 -16.62 -11.59
CA ALA A 114 22.13 -16.13 -10.98
C ALA A 114 20.97 -16.02 -11.98
N LEU A 115 21.27 -15.63 -13.22
CA LEU A 115 20.27 -15.50 -14.26
C LEU A 115 19.71 -16.85 -14.72
N PHE A 116 20.56 -17.86 -14.95
CA PHE A 116 20.09 -19.23 -15.22
C PHE A 116 19.19 -19.71 -14.08
N PHE A 117 19.62 -19.51 -12.83
CA PHE A 117 18.84 -19.91 -11.66
C PHE A 117 17.48 -19.22 -11.61
N GLN A 118 17.46 -17.90 -11.72
CA GLN A 118 16.24 -17.09 -11.65
C GLN A 118 15.23 -17.51 -12.72
N VAL A 119 15.64 -17.53 -13.99
CA VAL A 119 14.71 -17.80 -15.10
C VAL A 119 14.21 -19.25 -15.08
N LEU A 120 15.08 -20.22 -14.80
CA LEU A 120 14.66 -21.62 -14.69
C LEU A 120 13.63 -21.79 -13.56
N ARG A 121 13.89 -21.21 -12.39
CA ARG A 121 12.96 -21.27 -11.25
C ARG A 121 11.64 -20.57 -11.53
N GLN A 122 11.63 -19.42 -12.20
CA GLN A 122 10.42 -18.70 -12.59
C GLN A 122 9.52 -19.51 -13.54
N HIS A 123 10.09 -20.52 -14.20
CA HIS A 123 9.39 -21.44 -15.09
C HIS A 123 9.21 -22.86 -14.46
N GLY A 124 9.47 -22.98 -13.16
CA GLY A 124 9.25 -24.20 -12.37
C GLY A 124 10.34 -25.26 -12.47
N PHE A 125 11.47 -24.97 -13.13
CA PHE A 125 12.58 -25.90 -13.23
C PHE A 125 13.44 -25.87 -11.97
N LYS A 126 13.31 -26.90 -11.12
CA LYS A 126 14.14 -27.05 -9.93
C LYS A 126 15.53 -27.56 -10.32
N MET A 127 16.54 -26.69 -10.32
CA MET A 127 17.92 -27.06 -10.71
C MET A 127 18.53 -28.23 -9.90
N THR A 128 18.03 -28.53 -8.70
CA THR A 128 18.52 -29.63 -7.86
C THR A 128 17.99 -31.02 -8.27
N SER A 129 17.03 -31.12 -9.20
CA SER A 129 16.38 -32.39 -9.57
C SER A 129 17.05 -33.16 -10.72
N VAL A 130 18.18 -32.66 -11.24
CA VAL A 130 18.91 -33.35 -12.31
C VAL A 130 19.67 -34.56 -11.75
N LYS A 131 19.28 -35.77 -12.16
CA LYS A 131 19.96 -37.02 -11.78
C LYS A 131 21.46 -36.93 -12.11
N ASN A 132 22.31 -37.25 -11.14
CA ASN A 132 23.78 -37.10 -11.11
C ASN A 132 24.33 -35.70 -10.73
N TYR A 133 23.48 -34.79 -10.25
CA TYR A 133 23.90 -33.43 -9.82
C TYR A 133 23.36 -33.06 -8.43
N TYR A 134 23.39 -34.01 -7.48
CA TYR A 134 22.84 -33.88 -6.13
C TYR A 134 23.50 -32.80 -5.24
N GLU A 135 24.55 -32.09 -5.68
CA GLU A 135 25.28 -31.18 -4.80
C GLU A 135 25.83 -29.91 -5.47
N LEU A 136 25.37 -29.52 -6.67
CA LEU A 136 25.68 -28.18 -7.17
C LEU A 136 24.60 -27.21 -6.71
N ASP A 137 24.72 -26.85 -5.45
CA ASP A 137 24.29 -25.54 -5.02
C ASP A 137 25.14 -24.52 -5.81
N ALA A 138 24.58 -24.03 -6.92
CA ALA A 138 25.28 -23.30 -7.97
C ALA A 138 26.05 -22.09 -7.45
N PHE A 139 25.65 -21.59 -6.27
CA PHE A 139 26.26 -20.45 -5.63
C PHE A 139 27.42 -20.81 -4.68
N LYS A 140 27.63 -22.08 -4.31
CA LYS A 140 28.75 -22.52 -3.44
C LYS A 140 30.11 -22.11 -3.98
N LYS A 141 30.30 -22.09 -5.31
CA LYS A 141 31.57 -21.66 -5.91
C LYS A 141 31.92 -20.18 -5.64
N PHE A 142 30.93 -19.36 -5.29
CA PHE A 142 31.11 -17.98 -4.88
C PHE A 142 31.32 -17.82 -3.37
N LYS A 143 31.34 -18.91 -2.60
CA LYS A 143 31.66 -18.92 -1.16
C LYS A 143 33.14 -19.21 -0.92
N ALA A 144 33.69 -18.59 0.11
CA ALA A 144 35.03 -18.86 0.61
C ALA A 144 35.05 -20.13 1.47
N SER A 145 36.23 -20.59 1.87
CA SER A 145 36.41 -21.80 2.68
C SER A 145 35.77 -21.71 4.07
N ASN A 146 35.54 -20.50 4.58
CA ASN A 146 34.81 -20.26 5.84
C ASN A 146 33.28 -20.40 5.69
N GLY A 147 32.78 -20.66 4.49
CA GLY A 147 31.35 -20.74 4.23
C GLY A 147 30.67 -19.38 4.03
N GLU A 148 31.37 -18.26 3.91
CA GLU A 148 30.75 -16.96 3.59
C GLU A 148 30.88 -16.63 2.10
N PHE A 149 30.00 -15.78 1.57
CA PHE A 149 30.17 -15.26 0.20
C PHE A 149 31.47 -14.45 0.06
N LYS A 150 32.24 -14.73 -0.99
CA LYS A 150 33.54 -14.09 -1.24
C LYS A 150 33.34 -12.59 -1.45
N LYS A 151 33.97 -11.75 -0.62
CA LYS A 151 33.97 -10.28 -0.78
C LYS A 151 34.44 -9.81 -2.17
N SER A 152 35.21 -10.63 -2.90
CA SER A 152 35.65 -10.31 -4.26
C SER A 152 34.50 -10.16 -5.26
N ILE A 153 33.35 -10.82 -5.03
CA ILE A 153 32.20 -10.77 -5.96
C ILE A 153 31.42 -9.44 -5.86
N ILE A 154 31.63 -8.64 -4.81
CA ILE A 154 30.95 -7.35 -4.60
C ILE A 154 31.25 -6.36 -5.74
N LYS A 155 32.38 -6.53 -6.43
CA LYS A 155 32.76 -5.71 -7.59
C LYS A 155 31.86 -5.91 -8.80
N ASP A 156 31.20 -7.06 -8.89
CA ASP A 156 30.23 -7.37 -9.94
C ASP A 156 28.84 -6.89 -9.53
N VAL A 157 28.58 -5.60 -9.71
CA VAL A 157 27.31 -4.96 -9.31
C VAL A 157 26.11 -5.65 -9.98
N ARG A 158 26.25 -6.03 -11.26
CA ARG A 158 25.21 -6.73 -12.02
C ARG A 158 24.96 -8.12 -11.45
N GLY A 159 26.02 -8.85 -11.12
CA GLY A 159 25.94 -10.15 -10.45
C GLY A 159 25.31 -10.08 -9.07
N ILE A 160 25.64 -9.08 -8.25
CA ILE A 160 25.03 -8.88 -6.92
C ILE A 160 23.53 -8.62 -7.03
N LEU A 161 23.10 -7.74 -7.96
CA LEU A 161 21.68 -7.48 -8.18
C LEU A 161 20.95 -8.73 -8.69
N SER A 162 21.53 -9.48 -9.62
CA SER A 162 20.93 -10.74 -10.10
C SER A 162 20.87 -11.82 -9.02
N LEU A 163 21.88 -11.93 -8.15
CA LEU A 163 21.86 -12.85 -7.02
C LEU A 163 20.79 -12.46 -5.99
N TYR A 164 20.63 -11.16 -5.72
CA TYR A 164 19.55 -10.65 -4.87
C TYR A 164 18.18 -11.04 -5.42
N GLU A 165 17.92 -10.81 -6.71
CA GLU A 165 16.65 -11.18 -7.35
C GLU A 165 16.43 -12.70 -7.37
N ALA A 166 17.49 -13.48 -7.61
CA ALA A 166 17.45 -14.94 -7.59
C ALA A 166 17.14 -15.51 -6.19
N SER A 167 17.59 -14.84 -5.12
CA SER A 167 17.38 -15.30 -3.74
C SER A 167 15.90 -15.36 -3.33
N PHE A 168 15.04 -14.56 -3.94
CA PHE A 168 13.59 -14.60 -3.70
C PHE A 168 12.89 -15.82 -4.30
N MET A 169 13.59 -16.62 -5.11
CA MET A 169 13.11 -17.89 -5.67
C MET A 169 13.41 -19.10 -4.75
N SER A 170 13.84 -18.85 -3.51
CA SER A 170 14.22 -19.90 -2.56
C SER A 170 13.05 -20.81 -2.19
N THR A 171 13.35 -22.08 -1.94
CA THR A 171 12.44 -23.09 -1.39
C THR A 171 12.97 -23.59 -0.04
N HIS A 172 12.23 -24.47 0.66
CA HIS A 172 12.71 -24.97 1.95
C HIS A 172 13.98 -25.82 1.80
N GLY A 173 14.89 -25.67 2.77
CA GLY A 173 16.19 -26.37 2.79
C GLY A 173 17.27 -25.75 1.90
N GLU A 174 17.09 -24.52 1.42
CA GLU A 174 18.05 -23.80 0.56
C GLU A 174 18.71 -22.61 1.29
N ASP A 175 19.31 -22.86 2.45
CA ASP A 175 19.87 -21.83 3.36
C ASP A 175 20.87 -20.88 2.67
N ILE A 176 21.60 -21.37 1.66
CA ILE A 176 22.51 -20.54 0.87
C ILE A 176 21.83 -19.33 0.21
N LEU A 177 20.55 -19.44 -0.17
CA LEU A 177 19.80 -18.36 -0.79
C LEU A 177 19.33 -17.35 0.24
N ASP A 178 19.04 -17.77 1.47
CA ASP A 178 18.76 -16.85 2.57
C ASP A 178 20.04 -16.06 2.93
N GLU A 179 21.18 -16.74 3.01
CA GLU A 179 22.48 -16.09 3.20
C GLU A 179 22.83 -15.16 2.03
N ALA A 180 22.48 -15.54 0.79
CA ALA A 180 22.68 -14.69 -0.38
C ALA A 180 21.82 -13.44 -0.33
N LEU A 181 20.56 -13.55 0.11
CA LEU A 181 19.67 -12.40 0.30
C LEU A 181 20.25 -11.42 1.31
N GLU A 182 20.70 -11.90 2.47
CA GLU A 182 21.32 -11.05 3.50
C GLU A 182 22.61 -10.38 3.00
N PHE A 183 23.51 -11.17 2.41
CA PHE A 183 24.77 -10.69 1.85
C PHE A 183 24.55 -9.60 0.79
N THR A 184 23.73 -9.89 -0.22
CA THR A 184 23.49 -8.96 -1.33
C THR A 184 22.77 -7.69 -0.86
N ARG A 185 21.77 -7.81 0.00
CA ARG A 185 21.04 -6.65 0.57
C ARG A 185 21.96 -5.70 1.32
N SER A 186 22.88 -6.22 2.13
CA SER A 186 23.85 -5.42 2.91
C SER A 186 24.81 -4.59 2.05
N HIS A 187 24.94 -4.91 0.76
CA HIS A 187 25.85 -4.25 -0.17
C HIS A 187 25.16 -3.40 -1.23
N LEU A 188 23.95 -3.77 -1.65
CA LEU A 188 23.24 -3.11 -2.75
C LEU A 188 23.00 -1.61 -2.52
N GLU A 189 22.74 -1.16 -1.29
CA GLU A 189 22.57 0.27 -0.99
C GLU A 189 23.84 1.08 -1.29
N SER A 190 25.00 0.59 -0.82
CA SER A 190 26.30 1.21 -1.13
C SER A 190 26.62 1.13 -2.62
N LEU A 191 26.28 0.02 -3.27
CA LEU A 191 26.53 -0.16 -4.71
C LEU A 191 25.64 0.77 -5.56
N ALA A 192 24.41 1.05 -5.12
CA ALA A 192 23.54 2.01 -5.78
C ALA A 192 24.16 3.42 -5.78
N MET A 193 24.80 3.83 -4.69
CA MET A 193 25.49 5.14 -4.61
C MET A 193 26.70 5.24 -5.56
N GLN A 194 27.31 4.11 -5.90
CA GLN A 194 28.49 4.02 -6.77
C GLN A 194 28.14 3.77 -8.24
N SER A 195 26.88 3.47 -8.53
CA SER A 195 26.39 3.13 -9.87
C SER A 195 26.00 4.37 -10.67
N SER A 196 25.83 4.21 -11.99
CA SER A 196 25.25 5.26 -12.83
C SER A 196 23.84 5.64 -12.33
N PRO A 197 23.38 6.89 -12.48
CA PRO A 197 22.07 7.30 -11.96
C PRO A 197 20.90 6.43 -12.43
N HIS A 198 20.95 5.94 -13.68
CA HIS A 198 19.90 5.07 -14.21
C HIS A 198 19.96 3.64 -13.65
N TYR A 199 21.15 3.11 -13.34
CA TYR A 199 21.31 1.78 -12.77
C TYR A 199 21.10 1.77 -11.25
N ALA A 200 21.48 2.86 -10.57
CA ALA A 200 21.16 3.10 -9.17
C ALA A 200 19.65 3.07 -8.91
N GLU A 201 18.86 3.64 -9.83
CA GLU A 201 17.40 3.57 -9.76
C GLU A 201 16.87 2.14 -9.87
N LEU A 202 17.45 1.31 -10.76
CA LEU A 202 17.09 -0.10 -10.87
C LEU A 202 17.36 -0.86 -9.56
N ILE A 203 18.53 -0.61 -8.94
CA ILE A 203 18.88 -1.23 -7.65
C ILE A 203 17.91 -0.79 -6.55
N LYS A 204 17.60 0.51 -6.46
CA LYS A 204 16.66 1.04 -5.47
C LYS A 204 15.25 0.44 -5.63
N ASN A 205 14.77 0.32 -6.87
CA ASN A 205 13.47 -0.30 -7.14
C ASN A 205 13.44 -1.77 -6.68
N ALA A 206 14.49 -2.56 -6.98
CA ALA A 206 14.58 -3.94 -6.51
C ALA A 206 14.66 -4.07 -4.98
N LEU A 207 15.33 -3.12 -4.29
CA LEU A 207 15.37 -3.08 -2.82
C LEU A 207 14.01 -2.73 -2.20
N ILE A 208 13.18 -1.94 -2.89
CA ILE A 208 11.81 -1.62 -2.47
C ILE A 208 10.90 -2.84 -2.67
N LEU A 209 10.90 -3.39 -3.88
CA LEU A 209 10.10 -4.55 -4.25
C LEU A 209 10.88 -5.39 -5.27
N PRO A 210 11.32 -6.61 -4.92
CA PRO A 210 12.04 -7.47 -5.85
C PRO A 210 11.11 -7.94 -6.97
N PHE A 211 11.67 -8.21 -8.14
CA PHE A 211 10.91 -8.51 -9.36
C PHE A 211 9.97 -9.70 -9.20
N HIS A 212 10.40 -10.74 -8.49
CA HIS A 212 9.57 -11.94 -8.23
C HIS A 212 8.38 -11.68 -7.31
N LYS A 213 8.34 -10.53 -6.63
CA LYS A 213 7.22 -10.11 -5.78
C LYS A 213 6.46 -8.92 -6.37
N GLY A 214 6.84 -8.47 -7.56
CA GLY A 214 6.33 -7.26 -8.20
C GLY A 214 5.26 -7.57 -9.23
N VAL A 215 4.19 -6.76 -9.24
CA VAL A 215 3.10 -6.90 -10.22
C VAL A 215 3.66 -6.77 -11.65
N PRO A 216 3.48 -7.78 -12.54
CA PRO A 216 4.24 -7.89 -13.79
C PRO A 216 4.16 -6.66 -14.68
N ARG A 217 2.98 -6.03 -14.76
CA ARG A 217 2.78 -4.84 -15.60
C ARG A 217 3.31 -3.55 -14.99
N VAL A 218 3.40 -3.47 -13.66
CA VAL A 218 4.05 -2.34 -12.98
C VAL A 218 5.55 -2.45 -13.18
N GLU A 219 6.10 -3.64 -12.95
CA GLU A 219 7.52 -3.96 -13.19
C GLU A 219 7.91 -3.71 -14.65
N ALA A 220 7.12 -4.19 -15.61
CA ALA A 220 7.37 -3.95 -17.04
C ALA A 220 7.37 -2.45 -17.38
N ARG A 221 6.45 -1.66 -16.80
CA ARG A 221 6.40 -0.21 -17.06
C ARG A 221 7.66 0.51 -16.58
N GLN A 222 8.16 0.13 -15.39
CA GLN A 222 9.39 0.67 -14.82
C GLN A 222 10.59 0.21 -15.65
N TYR A 223 10.68 -1.08 -15.95
CA TYR A 223 11.79 -1.67 -16.68
C TYR A 223 11.91 -1.17 -18.12
N ILE A 224 10.80 -0.95 -18.83
CA ILE A 224 10.83 -0.31 -20.17
C ILE A 224 11.50 1.06 -20.11
N SER A 225 11.29 1.83 -19.03
CA SER A 225 11.90 3.16 -18.87
C SER A 225 13.39 3.09 -18.54
N PHE A 226 13.79 2.06 -17.80
CA PHE A 226 15.20 1.72 -17.56
C PHE A 226 15.86 1.30 -18.88
N TYR A 227 15.27 0.33 -19.58
CA TYR A 227 15.79 -0.25 -20.81
C TYR A 227 15.88 0.75 -21.97
N GLU A 228 15.00 1.75 -22.02
CA GLU A 228 15.11 2.86 -22.97
C GLU A 228 16.42 3.67 -22.80
N LYS A 229 16.96 3.74 -21.58
CA LYS A 229 18.20 4.46 -21.28
C LYS A 229 19.44 3.56 -21.37
N ASP A 230 19.26 2.25 -21.47
CA ASP A 230 20.34 1.28 -21.58
C ASP A 230 21.04 1.42 -22.95
N GLU A 231 22.37 1.47 -22.93
CA GLU A 231 23.19 1.59 -24.14
C GLU A 231 23.24 0.28 -24.95
N SER A 232 23.05 -0.86 -24.28
CA SER A 232 23.06 -2.20 -24.87
C SER A 232 21.71 -2.65 -25.43
N ARG A 233 20.69 -1.77 -25.36
CA ARG A 233 19.32 -2.12 -25.71
C ARG A 233 19.18 -2.56 -27.18
N ASN A 234 18.39 -3.61 -27.36
CA ASN A 234 17.85 -4.02 -28.64
C ASN A 234 16.62 -3.15 -29.00
N GLU A 235 16.75 -2.35 -30.06
CA GLU A 235 15.69 -1.43 -30.52
C GLU A 235 14.40 -2.15 -30.94
N THR A 236 14.49 -3.36 -31.52
CA THR A 236 13.31 -4.16 -31.87
C THR A 236 12.51 -4.54 -30.63
N LEU A 237 13.19 -4.99 -29.56
CA LEU A 237 12.55 -5.34 -28.30
C LEU A 237 11.97 -4.12 -27.57
N LEU A 238 12.67 -2.98 -27.60
CA LEU A 238 12.15 -1.74 -27.01
C LEU A 238 10.90 -1.25 -27.74
N GLU A 239 10.92 -1.23 -29.07
CA GLU A 239 9.77 -0.86 -29.90
C GLU A 239 8.59 -1.78 -29.59
N PHE A 240 8.84 -3.09 -29.55
CA PHE A 240 7.81 -4.08 -29.26
C PHE A 240 7.22 -3.90 -27.87
N ALA A 241 8.05 -3.75 -26.84
CA ALA A 241 7.59 -3.55 -25.46
C ALA A 241 6.69 -2.32 -25.32
N LYS A 242 7.07 -1.19 -25.93
CA LYS A 242 6.27 0.05 -25.88
C LYS A 242 4.94 -0.09 -26.62
N LEU A 243 4.96 -0.67 -27.82
CA LEU A 243 3.75 -0.87 -28.62
C LEU A 243 2.79 -1.85 -27.97
N ASP A 244 3.31 -2.97 -27.47
CA ASP A 244 2.51 -3.96 -26.77
C ASP A 244 1.93 -3.39 -25.48
N PHE A 245 2.74 -2.67 -24.69
CA PHE A 245 2.28 -2.04 -23.47
C PHE A 245 1.08 -1.11 -23.73
N ASN A 246 1.20 -0.25 -24.74
CA ASN A 246 0.13 0.67 -25.14
C ASN A 246 -1.09 -0.08 -25.71
N ARG A 247 -0.89 -1.15 -26.50
CA ARG A 247 -1.99 -1.96 -27.04
C ARG A 247 -2.83 -2.58 -25.93
N VAL A 248 -2.19 -3.21 -24.96
CA VAL A 248 -2.86 -3.82 -23.79
C VAL A 248 -3.53 -2.74 -22.94
N GLN A 249 -2.88 -1.57 -22.75
CA GLN A 249 -3.49 -0.45 -22.04
C GLN A 249 -4.78 0.04 -22.72
N LEU A 250 -4.81 0.13 -24.05
CA LEU A 250 -6.02 0.51 -24.79
C LEU A 250 -7.18 -0.48 -24.55
N LEU A 251 -6.88 -1.78 -24.53
CA LEU A 251 -7.86 -2.81 -24.18
C LEU A 251 -8.38 -2.62 -22.75
N HIS A 252 -7.49 -2.47 -21.77
CA HIS A 252 -7.88 -2.28 -20.37
C HIS A 252 -8.70 -1.00 -20.16
N ARG A 253 -8.49 0.05 -20.96
CA ARG A 253 -9.33 1.26 -20.95
C ARG A 253 -10.75 0.98 -21.47
N LYS A 254 -10.91 0.12 -22.48
CA LYS A 254 -12.23 -0.31 -22.96
C LYS A 254 -12.96 -1.07 -21.86
N GLU A 255 -12.30 -2.04 -21.27
CA GLU A 255 -12.83 -2.86 -20.17
C GLU A 255 -13.21 -2.00 -18.94
N LEU A 256 -12.34 -1.07 -18.53
CA LEU A 256 -12.62 -0.13 -17.43
C LEU A 256 -13.82 0.76 -17.72
N LYS A 257 -14.02 1.19 -18.98
CA LYS A 257 -15.20 1.98 -19.38
C LYS A 257 -16.49 1.18 -19.18
N GLU A 258 -16.48 -0.10 -19.55
CA GLU A 258 -17.63 -0.99 -19.37
C GLU A 258 -17.91 -1.24 -17.88
N ILE A 259 -16.88 -1.54 -17.09
CA ILE A 259 -16.99 -1.76 -15.65
C ILE A 259 -17.44 -0.49 -14.90
N ALA A 260 -16.92 0.68 -15.26
CA ALA A 260 -17.35 1.95 -14.68
C ALA A 260 -18.81 2.29 -15.05
N ARG A 261 -19.25 1.95 -16.27
CA ARG A 261 -20.66 2.11 -16.67
C ARG A 261 -21.56 1.19 -15.85
N TRP A 262 -21.22 -0.09 -15.76
CA TRP A 262 -21.94 -1.07 -14.94
C TRP A 262 -22.10 -0.56 -13.49
N TRP A 263 -21.01 -0.18 -12.84
CA TRP A 263 -21.07 0.33 -11.46
C TRP A 263 -21.94 1.58 -11.31
N LYS A 264 -21.87 2.50 -12.27
CA LYS A 264 -22.69 3.71 -12.29
C LYS A 264 -24.18 3.40 -12.45
N GLU A 265 -24.54 2.41 -13.26
CA GLU A 265 -25.93 2.03 -13.53
C GLU A 265 -26.61 1.38 -12.31
N LEU A 266 -25.86 0.63 -11.50
CA LEU A 266 -26.36 0.03 -10.26
C LEU A 266 -26.79 1.09 -9.23
N LYS A 267 -26.14 2.27 -9.26
CA LYS A 267 -26.32 3.38 -8.31
C LYS A 267 -26.13 2.96 -6.85
N LEU A 268 -25.35 1.90 -6.61
CA LEU A 268 -25.10 1.38 -5.27
C LEU A 268 -24.30 2.35 -4.42
N ALA A 269 -23.35 3.11 -5.00
CA ALA A 269 -22.64 4.16 -4.26
C ALA A 269 -23.57 5.24 -3.69
N GLU A 270 -24.69 5.55 -4.37
CA GLU A 270 -25.70 6.50 -3.86
C GLU A 270 -26.61 5.84 -2.82
N LYS A 271 -26.95 4.57 -3.02
CA LYS A 271 -27.85 3.80 -2.13
C LYS A 271 -27.15 3.28 -0.87
N LEU A 272 -25.83 3.09 -0.90
CA LEU A 272 -24.99 2.54 0.17
C LEU A 272 -23.82 3.49 0.45
N PRO A 273 -24.09 4.72 0.93
CA PRO A 273 -23.07 5.76 1.08
C PRO A 273 -22.03 5.45 2.17
N TYR A 274 -22.27 4.43 2.99
CA TYR A 274 -21.34 3.96 4.00
C TYR A 274 -20.18 3.14 3.41
N ALA A 275 -20.32 2.61 2.18
CA ALA A 275 -19.33 1.70 1.62
C ALA A 275 -18.28 2.42 0.75
N ARG A 276 -17.10 1.82 0.62
CA ARG A 276 -16.00 2.31 -0.21
C ARG A 276 -16.40 2.33 -1.68
N ASP A 277 -16.23 3.49 -2.30
CA ASP A 277 -16.48 3.67 -3.73
C ASP A 277 -15.16 3.60 -4.52
N ARG A 278 -14.79 2.40 -4.99
CA ARG A 278 -13.42 2.05 -5.45
C ARG A 278 -13.36 1.13 -6.67
N ILE A 279 -14.32 1.25 -7.59
CA ILE A 279 -14.39 0.33 -8.74
C ILE A 279 -13.17 0.42 -9.67
N VAL A 280 -12.54 1.60 -9.80
CA VAL A 280 -11.34 1.78 -10.64
C VAL A 280 -10.15 1.04 -10.03
N GLU A 281 -10.02 1.11 -8.71
CA GLU A 281 -8.99 0.42 -7.95
C GLU A 281 -9.19 -1.09 -8.02
N ILE A 282 -10.43 -1.56 -7.85
CA ILE A 282 -10.78 -2.98 -7.96
C ILE A 282 -10.53 -3.50 -9.39
N TYR A 283 -10.86 -2.72 -10.41
CA TYR A 283 -10.54 -3.10 -11.78
C TYR A 283 -9.02 -3.16 -12.02
N PHE A 284 -8.26 -2.25 -11.40
CA PHE A 284 -6.81 -2.32 -11.45
C PHE A 284 -6.25 -3.59 -10.79
N TRP A 285 -6.84 -4.08 -9.70
CA TRP A 285 -6.49 -5.41 -9.15
C TRP A 285 -6.70 -6.48 -10.23
N ALA A 286 -7.86 -6.44 -10.89
CA ALA A 286 -8.19 -7.44 -11.88
C ALA A 286 -7.24 -7.45 -13.07
N CYS A 287 -6.94 -6.28 -13.65
CA CYS A 287 -6.03 -6.21 -14.79
C CYS A 287 -4.54 -6.36 -14.42
N SER A 288 -4.19 -6.19 -13.15
CA SER A 288 -2.86 -6.48 -12.64
C SER A 288 -2.64 -7.98 -12.48
N ASN A 289 -3.68 -8.70 -12.06
CA ASN A 289 -3.63 -10.15 -11.85
C ASN A 289 -3.42 -10.93 -13.15
N GLN A 290 -4.18 -10.58 -14.18
CA GLN A 290 -4.20 -11.23 -15.49
C GLN A 290 -4.32 -10.15 -16.56
N PHE A 291 -3.20 -9.74 -17.14
CA PHE A 291 -3.13 -8.60 -18.06
C PHE A 291 -3.25 -9.01 -19.54
N GLU A 292 -3.27 -10.30 -19.82
CA GLU A 292 -3.20 -10.84 -21.17
C GLU A 292 -4.50 -10.53 -21.94
N PRO A 293 -4.44 -10.09 -23.21
CA PRO A 293 -5.62 -9.66 -23.94
C PRO A 293 -6.77 -10.67 -24.01
N HIS A 294 -6.47 -11.96 -24.03
CA HIS A 294 -7.48 -13.03 -24.17
C HIS A 294 -8.25 -13.32 -22.86
N LEU A 295 -7.87 -12.71 -21.73
CA LEU A 295 -8.49 -12.93 -20.41
C LEU A 295 -9.46 -11.81 -19.99
N ALA A 296 -10.03 -11.10 -20.96
CA ALA A 296 -10.98 -10.00 -20.71
C ALA A 296 -12.17 -10.42 -19.82
N LEU A 297 -12.79 -11.57 -20.14
CA LEU A 297 -13.92 -12.11 -19.37
C LEU A 297 -13.53 -12.38 -17.91
N SER A 298 -12.33 -12.93 -17.68
CA SER A 298 -11.81 -13.18 -16.34
C SER A 298 -11.67 -11.88 -15.55
N ARG A 299 -10.99 -10.88 -16.11
CA ARG A 299 -10.81 -9.56 -15.46
C ARG A 299 -12.14 -8.90 -15.12
N MET A 300 -13.07 -8.90 -16.07
CA MET A 300 -14.37 -8.25 -15.89
C MET A 300 -15.21 -8.96 -14.81
N THR A 301 -15.23 -10.30 -14.82
CA THR A 301 -15.94 -11.10 -13.81
C THR A 301 -15.31 -10.91 -12.43
N MET A 302 -13.99 -11.00 -12.34
CA MET A 302 -13.26 -10.81 -11.08
C MET A 302 -13.48 -9.41 -10.50
N ALA A 303 -13.47 -8.36 -11.31
CA ALA A 303 -13.75 -7.00 -10.85
C ALA A 303 -15.18 -6.84 -10.27
N LYS A 304 -16.18 -7.49 -10.88
CA LYS A 304 -17.56 -7.49 -10.37
C LYS A 304 -17.67 -8.21 -9.03
N TYR A 305 -17.10 -9.41 -8.92
CA TYR A 305 -17.10 -10.19 -7.68
C TYR A 305 -16.36 -9.47 -6.56
N LEU A 306 -15.15 -8.98 -6.81
CA LEU A 306 -14.37 -8.20 -5.84
C LEU A 306 -15.11 -6.94 -5.39
N LYS A 307 -15.89 -6.30 -6.27
CA LYS A 307 -16.70 -5.15 -5.86
C LYS A 307 -17.83 -5.55 -4.92
N MET A 308 -18.48 -6.69 -5.16
CA MET A 308 -19.49 -7.21 -4.25
C MET A 308 -18.88 -7.64 -2.91
N VAL A 309 -17.72 -8.28 -2.92
CA VAL A 309 -16.99 -8.62 -1.69
C VAL A 309 -16.62 -7.36 -0.90
N SER A 310 -16.10 -6.32 -1.56
CA SER A 310 -15.83 -5.02 -0.91
C SER A 310 -17.07 -4.40 -0.27
N LEU A 311 -18.27 -4.58 -0.85
CA LEU A 311 -19.52 -4.10 -0.25
C LEU A 311 -19.95 -4.95 0.95
N ALA A 312 -19.76 -6.27 0.88
CA ALA A 312 -20.00 -7.15 2.02
C ALA A 312 -19.07 -6.79 3.19
N ASP A 313 -17.77 -6.67 2.93
CA ASP A 313 -16.74 -6.27 3.89
C ASP A 313 -17.11 -4.98 4.63
N ASP A 314 -17.44 -3.91 3.89
CA ASP A 314 -17.88 -2.64 4.49
C ASP A 314 -19.19 -2.75 5.27
N THR A 315 -20.07 -3.69 4.89
CA THR A 315 -21.32 -3.92 5.58
C THR A 315 -21.08 -4.62 6.92
N TYR A 316 -20.25 -5.67 6.96
CA TYR A 316 -19.89 -6.38 8.18
C TYR A 316 -19.10 -5.52 9.16
N ASP A 317 -18.08 -4.81 8.66
CA ASP A 317 -17.09 -4.16 9.53
C ASP A 317 -17.50 -2.76 10.01
N ALA A 318 -18.35 -2.07 9.23
CA ALA A 318 -18.54 -0.64 9.39
C ALA A 318 -19.99 -0.17 9.41
N TYR A 319 -20.98 -1.05 9.29
CA TYR A 319 -22.37 -0.60 9.20
C TYR A 319 -23.42 -1.48 9.88
N ALA A 320 -23.38 -2.79 9.67
CA ALA A 320 -24.43 -3.69 10.14
C ALA A 320 -24.37 -3.91 11.66
N THR A 321 -25.53 -4.04 12.31
CA THR A 321 -25.58 -4.55 13.69
C THR A 321 -25.29 -6.04 13.72
N MET A 322 -24.95 -6.60 14.89
CA MET A 322 -24.73 -8.05 15.02
C MET A 322 -25.97 -8.89 14.62
N GLU A 323 -27.18 -8.38 14.86
CA GLU A 323 -28.43 -9.04 14.44
C GLU A 323 -28.60 -9.00 12.91
N GLU A 324 -28.28 -7.87 12.29
CA GLU A 324 -28.28 -7.70 10.84
C GLU A 324 -27.20 -8.56 10.16
N VAL A 325 -26.00 -8.64 10.74
CA VAL A 325 -24.90 -9.53 10.34
C VAL A 325 -25.37 -10.98 10.29
N ASN A 326 -26.01 -11.48 11.35
CA ASN A 326 -26.50 -12.87 11.37
C ASN A 326 -27.58 -13.12 10.32
N ALA A 327 -28.50 -12.17 10.13
CA ALA A 327 -29.54 -12.29 9.09
C ALA A 327 -28.93 -12.24 7.68
N PHE A 328 -27.89 -11.43 7.50
CA PHE A 328 -27.16 -11.33 6.25
C PHE A 328 -26.37 -12.61 5.94
N THR A 329 -25.73 -13.20 6.95
CA THR A 329 -25.07 -14.51 6.84
C THR A 329 -26.04 -15.63 6.46
N ASP A 330 -27.20 -15.74 7.14
CA ASP A 330 -28.25 -16.72 6.77
C ASP A 330 -28.73 -16.52 5.32
N ALA A 331 -28.80 -15.26 4.86
CA ALA A 331 -29.15 -14.98 3.47
C ALA A 331 -28.05 -15.40 2.49
N PHE A 332 -26.78 -15.14 2.77
CA PHE A 332 -25.65 -15.60 1.94
C PHE A 332 -25.58 -17.12 1.85
N GLU A 333 -25.76 -17.83 2.97
CA GLU A 333 -25.78 -19.31 2.98
C GLU A 333 -26.90 -19.88 2.10
N ARG A 334 -28.10 -19.29 2.15
CA ARG A 334 -29.23 -19.71 1.30
C ARG A 334 -29.01 -19.31 -0.15
N CYS A 335 -28.51 -18.10 -0.37
CA CYS A 335 -28.27 -17.49 -1.68
C CYS A 335 -29.46 -17.65 -2.64
N THR A 336 -30.65 -17.32 -2.14
CA THR A 336 -31.92 -17.26 -2.86
C THR A 336 -32.63 -15.93 -2.64
N ILE A 337 -33.56 -15.56 -3.52
CA ILE A 337 -34.26 -14.27 -3.45
C ILE A 337 -35.22 -14.16 -2.25
N ASP A 338 -35.81 -15.26 -1.80
CA ASP A 338 -36.72 -15.31 -0.64
C ASP A 338 -36.00 -14.98 0.68
N ALA A 339 -34.68 -15.18 0.75
CA ALA A 339 -33.90 -14.78 1.91
C ALA A 339 -33.91 -13.26 2.16
N THR A 340 -34.30 -12.45 1.16
CA THR A 340 -34.41 -10.98 1.30
C THR A 340 -35.49 -10.55 2.29
N ASP A 341 -36.49 -11.39 2.59
CA ASP A 341 -37.62 -11.03 3.45
C ASP A 341 -37.19 -10.66 4.88
N LYS A 342 -36.08 -11.25 5.34
CA LYS A 342 -35.52 -11.03 6.69
C LYS A 342 -34.49 -9.91 6.75
N LEU A 343 -34.09 -9.34 5.61
CA LEU A 343 -33.03 -8.34 5.55
C LEU A 343 -33.57 -6.91 5.70
N PRO A 344 -32.81 -5.98 6.29
CA PRO A 344 -33.13 -4.57 6.23
C PRO A 344 -33.04 -4.05 4.79
N ASP A 345 -33.77 -2.97 4.48
CA ASP A 345 -33.96 -2.52 3.09
C ASP A 345 -32.66 -2.18 2.36
N TYR A 346 -31.64 -1.66 3.06
CA TYR A 346 -30.33 -1.38 2.46
C TYR A 346 -29.59 -2.68 2.06
N MET A 347 -29.65 -3.73 2.89
CA MET A 347 -29.08 -5.04 2.57
C MET A 347 -29.85 -5.73 1.45
N LYS A 348 -31.18 -5.56 1.36
CA LYS A 348 -31.97 -6.08 0.22
C LYS A 348 -31.48 -5.51 -1.11
N VAL A 349 -31.17 -4.21 -1.14
CA VAL A 349 -30.64 -3.55 -2.35
C VAL A 349 -29.32 -4.18 -2.75
N PHE A 350 -28.38 -4.33 -1.83
CA PHE A 350 -27.08 -4.95 -2.09
C PHE A 350 -27.23 -6.42 -2.53
N TYR A 351 -27.94 -7.23 -1.74
CA TYR A 351 -28.06 -8.66 -1.94
C TYR A 351 -28.74 -9.02 -3.27
N LYS A 352 -29.72 -8.23 -3.73
CA LYS A 352 -30.31 -8.41 -5.07
C LYS A 352 -29.29 -8.23 -6.19
N GLU A 353 -28.42 -7.22 -6.09
CA GLU A 353 -27.37 -7.01 -7.10
C GLU A 353 -26.29 -8.08 -7.05
N LEU A 354 -25.98 -8.63 -5.87
CA LEU A 354 -25.12 -9.81 -5.76
C LEU A 354 -25.70 -11.01 -6.50
N LEU A 355 -26.99 -11.32 -6.28
CA LEU A 355 -27.67 -12.42 -6.98
C LEU A 355 -27.67 -12.19 -8.50
N ASN A 356 -27.87 -10.95 -8.96
CA ASN A 356 -27.80 -10.60 -10.37
C ASN A 356 -26.40 -10.88 -10.97
N VAL A 357 -25.31 -10.63 -10.22
CA VAL A 357 -23.94 -10.94 -10.67
C VAL A 357 -23.73 -12.46 -10.81
N PHE A 358 -24.27 -13.26 -9.88
CA PHE A 358 -24.24 -14.72 -9.99
C PHE A 358 -25.04 -15.22 -11.19
N GLU A 359 -26.25 -14.71 -11.39
CA GLU A 359 -27.09 -15.05 -12.55
C GLU A 359 -26.42 -14.65 -13.88
N GLU A 360 -25.79 -13.48 -13.94
CA GLU A 360 -25.01 -13.06 -15.11
C GLU A 360 -23.88 -14.06 -15.41
N THR A 361 -23.15 -14.50 -14.38
CA THR A 361 -22.06 -15.48 -14.52
C THR A 361 -22.59 -16.83 -15.01
N GLU A 362 -23.72 -17.29 -14.47
CA GLU A 362 -24.38 -18.53 -14.89
C GLU A 362 -24.86 -18.44 -16.34
N ASN A 363 -25.45 -17.31 -16.74
CA ASN A 363 -25.89 -17.08 -18.12
C ASN A 363 -24.71 -17.11 -19.10
N ILE A 364 -23.59 -16.48 -18.77
CA ILE A 364 -22.37 -16.50 -19.60
C ILE A 364 -21.82 -17.92 -19.74
N THR A 365 -21.75 -18.66 -18.63
CA THR A 365 -21.08 -19.97 -18.59
C THR A 365 -21.96 -21.14 -19.03
N SER A 366 -23.29 -21.01 -18.91
CA SER A 366 -24.27 -22.02 -19.33
C SER A 366 -24.30 -22.22 -20.84
N MET A 367 -24.07 -21.15 -21.61
CA MET A 367 -23.95 -21.19 -23.08
C MET A 367 -22.82 -22.13 -23.56
N GLU A 368 -21.88 -22.47 -22.68
CA GLU A 368 -20.71 -23.29 -22.95
C GLU A 368 -20.70 -24.61 -22.16
N GLY A 369 -21.80 -24.94 -21.45
CA GLY A 369 -21.88 -26.12 -20.59
C GLY A 369 -21.00 -26.04 -19.33
N ARG A 370 -20.60 -24.83 -18.91
CA ARG A 370 -19.74 -24.55 -17.76
C ARG A 370 -20.46 -23.92 -16.57
N SER A 371 -21.77 -24.16 -16.42
CA SER A 371 -22.59 -23.59 -15.32
C SER A 371 -22.04 -23.87 -13.91
N TYR A 372 -21.22 -24.91 -13.75
CA TYR A 372 -20.49 -25.18 -12.51
C TYR A 372 -19.59 -24.02 -12.06
N CYS A 373 -19.11 -23.16 -12.96
CA CYS A 373 -18.31 -21.98 -12.61
C CYS A 373 -19.08 -21.00 -11.71
N ALA A 374 -20.37 -20.77 -12.00
CA ALA A 374 -21.23 -19.92 -11.17
C ALA A 374 -21.50 -20.57 -9.81
N TYR A 375 -21.68 -21.90 -9.77
CA TYR A 375 -21.81 -22.67 -8.54
C TYR A 375 -20.57 -22.49 -7.63
N TYR A 376 -19.36 -22.70 -8.16
CA TYR A 376 -18.15 -22.56 -7.36
C TYR A 376 -17.85 -21.11 -6.95
N GLY A 377 -18.13 -20.13 -7.83
CA GLY A 377 -18.02 -18.71 -7.48
C GLY A 377 -18.98 -18.32 -6.34
N LYS A 378 -20.18 -18.91 -6.32
CA LYS A 378 -21.15 -18.77 -5.24
C LYS A 378 -20.68 -19.47 -3.95
N GLU A 379 -20.19 -20.71 -4.01
CA GLU A 379 -19.70 -21.43 -2.81
C GLU A 379 -18.51 -20.73 -2.14
N GLU A 380 -17.54 -20.25 -2.91
CA GLU A 380 -16.40 -19.51 -2.34
C GLU A 380 -16.85 -18.20 -1.68
N ALA A 381 -17.86 -17.53 -2.25
CA ALA A 381 -18.45 -16.34 -1.63
C ALA A 381 -19.24 -16.67 -0.35
N GLN A 382 -19.77 -17.88 -0.22
CA GLN A 382 -20.43 -18.37 0.99
C GLN A 382 -19.41 -18.67 2.10
N TRP A 383 -18.30 -19.33 1.78
CA TRP A 383 -17.24 -19.62 2.76
C TRP A 383 -16.51 -18.39 3.28
N PHE A 384 -16.37 -17.35 2.45
CA PHE A 384 -15.88 -16.04 2.89
C PHE A 384 -16.65 -15.48 4.10
N ASN A 385 -17.90 -15.93 4.30
CA ASN A 385 -18.88 -15.28 5.15
C ASN A 385 -19.07 -15.92 6.55
N ASP A 386 -18.35 -16.99 6.91
CA ASP A 386 -18.49 -17.74 8.18
C ASP A 386 -17.87 -17.00 9.41
N GLY A 387 -18.21 -15.71 9.57
CA GLY A 387 -17.61 -14.71 10.45
C GLY A 387 -17.64 -14.98 11.97
N TYR A 388 -16.52 -15.49 12.48
CA TYR A 388 -16.15 -15.49 13.89
C TYR A 388 -14.76 -14.85 14.09
N VAL A 389 -14.60 -13.91 15.04
CA VAL A 389 -13.30 -13.31 15.41
C VAL A 389 -12.88 -13.80 16.80
N PRO A 390 -11.82 -14.60 16.91
CA PRO A 390 -11.35 -15.17 18.18
C PRO A 390 -9.86 -14.89 18.46
N ALA A 391 -9.27 -15.55 19.48
CA ALA A 391 -7.84 -15.48 19.81
C ALA A 391 -6.94 -15.89 18.62
N LEU A 392 -5.64 -15.53 18.59
CA LEU A 392 -4.77 -15.66 17.41
C LEU A 392 -4.75 -17.09 16.82
N ASP A 393 -4.71 -18.13 17.63
CA ASP A 393 -4.83 -19.55 17.24
C ASP A 393 -6.15 -19.91 16.51
N VAL A 394 -7.19 -19.11 16.70
CA VAL A 394 -8.49 -19.25 16.05
C VAL A 394 -8.75 -18.13 15.01
N TYR A 395 -8.08 -16.96 15.10
CA TYR A 395 -8.07 -15.88 14.11
C TYR A 395 -7.29 -16.29 12.86
N LEU A 396 -6.23 -17.08 13.02
CA LEU A 396 -5.41 -17.59 11.93
C LEU A 396 -6.18 -18.49 10.94
N PRO A 397 -7.14 -19.33 11.37
CA PRO A 397 -8.08 -19.95 10.43
C PRO A 397 -9.10 -18.96 9.83
N ASN A 398 -9.72 -18.09 10.65
CA ASN A 398 -10.92 -17.35 10.25
C ASN A 398 -10.66 -16.01 9.50
N GLY A 399 -9.63 -15.26 9.89
CA GLY A 399 -9.12 -14.08 9.16
C GLY A 399 -8.55 -14.45 7.78
N CYS A 400 -8.19 -15.72 7.62
CA CYS A 400 -7.67 -16.27 6.38
C CYS A 400 -8.79 -16.70 5.41
N GLU A 401 -9.93 -17.22 5.88
CA GLU A 401 -11.10 -17.50 5.02
C GLU A 401 -11.83 -16.20 4.57
N SER A 402 -11.77 -15.13 5.37
CA SER A 402 -12.30 -13.79 5.04
C SER A 402 -11.39 -12.92 4.16
N SER A 403 -10.39 -13.50 3.49
CA SER A 403 -9.38 -12.76 2.71
C SER A 403 -9.79 -12.41 1.28
N SER A 404 -10.95 -12.90 0.81
CA SER A 404 -11.47 -12.76 -0.57
C SER A 404 -10.66 -13.42 -1.69
N TYR A 405 -9.48 -13.99 -1.41
CA TYR A 405 -8.60 -14.56 -2.43
C TYR A 405 -9.17 -15.80 -3.12
N GLY A 406 -9.91 -16.65 -2.39
CA GLY A 406 -10.63 -17.80 -2.97
C GLY A 406 -11.68 -17.34 -3.98
N VAL A 407 -12.48 -16.34 -3.61
CA VAL A 407 -13.48 -15.70 -4.48
C VAL A 407 -12.83 -15.07 -5.71
N ALA A 408 -11.73 -14.34 -5.54
CA ALA A 408 -11.00 -13.73 -6.64
C ALA A 408 -10.47 -14.78 -7.63
N ALA A 409 -9.85 -15.85 -7.12
CA ALA A 409 -9.35 -16.94 -7.93
C ALA A 409 -10.48 -17.66 -8.70
N ALA A 410 -11.57 -18.01 -8.02
CA ALA A 410 -12.73 -18.65 -8.63
C ALA A 410 -13.37 -17.75 -9.71
N ALA A 411 -13.55 -16.46 -9.44
CA ALA A 411 -14.05 -15.51 -10.42
C ALA A 411 -13.11 -15.35 -11.63
N GLY A 412 -11.80 -15.42 -11.41
CA GLY A 412 -10.81 -15.41 -12.49
C GLY A 412 -10.88 -16.66 -13.38
N PHE A 413 -11.18 -17.83 -12.82
CA PHE A 413 -11.30 -19.08 -13.58
C PHE A 413 -12.45 -19.06 -14.60
N VAL A 414 -13.47 -18.22 -14.41
CA VAL A 414 -14.59 -18.06 -15.35
C VAL A 414 -14.09 -17.75 -16.77
N GLY A 415 -13.12 -16.85 -16.91
CA GLY A 415 -12.55 -16.47 -18.21
C GLY A 415 -11.40 -17.36 -18.71
N MET A 416 -11.05 -18.42 -17.98
CA MET A 416 -9.97 -19.35 -18.32
C MET A 416 -10.48 -20.65 -18.96
N GLU A 417 -11.41 -20.56 -19.90
CA GLU A 417 -12.25 -21.67 -20.37
C GLU A 417 -11.50 -22.91 -20.86
N LYS A 418 -10.31 -22.71 -21.44
CA LYS A 418 -9.46 -23.78 -21.98
C LYS A 418 -8.50 -24.38 -20.94
N ILE A 419 -8.44 -23.80 -19.75
CA ILE A 419 -7.38 -24.05 -18.76
C ILE A 419 -7.99 -24.47 -17.41
N ALA A 420 -9.09 -23.84 -16.98
CA ALA A 420 -9.76 -24.13 -15.73
C ALA A 420 -11.06 -24.91 -15.96
N GLY A 421 -11.13 -26.10 -15.36
CA GLY A 421 -12.34 -26.91 -15.29
C GLY A 421 -12.68 -27.34 -13.86
N ILE A 422 -13.57 -28.32 -13.71
CA ILE A 422 -14.03 -28.82 -12.40
C ILE A 422 -12.85 -29.26 -11.51
N LYS A 423 -11.79 -29.83 -12.11
CA LYS A 423 -10.60 -30.27 -11.37
C LYS A 423 -9.92 -29.09 -10.66
N GLU A 424 -9.77 -27.97 -11.35
CA GLU A 424 -9.11 -26.76 -10.84
C GLU A 424 -9.93 -26.10 -9.74
N TYR A 425 -11.26 -26.02 -9.89
CA TYR A 425 -12.15 -25.54 -8.82
C TYR A 425 -12.11 -26.44 -7.58
N LYS A 426 -12.16 -27.78 -7.74
CA LYS A 426 -12.03 -28.71 -6.61
C LYS A 426 -10.67 -28.62 -5.92
N TRP A 427 -9.62 -28.35 -6.69
CA TRP A 427 -8.30 -28.10 -6.12
C TRP A 427 -8.28 -26.80 -5.31
N LEU A 428 -8.91 -25.73 -5.80
CA LEU A 428 -9.02 -24.46 -5.07
C LEU A 428 -9.78 -24.65 -3.74
N GLN A 429 -10.91 -25.36 -3.77
CA GLN A 429 -11.70 -25.71 -2.59
C GLN A 429 -10.95 -26.57 -1.56
N SER A 430 -9.93 -27.31 -1.99
CA SER A 430 -9.10 -28.10 -1.07
C SER A 430 -8.20 -27.24 -0.17
N ASN A 431 -8.24 -25.91 -0.34
CA ASN A 431 -7.42 -24.91 0.35
C ASN A 431 -5.92 -25.26 0.21
N PRO A 432 -5.39 -25.18 -1.02
CA PRO A 432 -4.06 -25.68 -1.34
C PRO A 432 -2.96 -24.89 -0.61
N LYS A 433 -1.76 -25.47 -0.50
CA LYS A 433 -0.65 -24.88 0.25
C LYS A 433 -0.32 -23.46 -0.22
N ILE A 434 -0.38 -23.19 -1.53
CA ILE A 434 -0.18 -21.84 -2.08
C ILE A 434 -1.22 -20.84 -1.56
N LEU A 435 -2.49 -21.23 -1.41
CA LEU A 435 -3.54 -20.36 -0.87
C LEU A 435 -3.36 -20.16 0.65
N LYS A 436 -2.91 -21.18 1.38
CA LYS A 436 -2.55 -21.04 2.80
C LYS A 436 -1.35 -20.11 2.99
N ALA A 437 -0.36 -20.20 2.13
CA ALA A 437 0.79 -19.29 2.13
C ALA A 437 0.38 -17.85 1.74
N VAL A 438 -0.58 -17.69 0.82
CA VAL A 438 -1.21 -16.38 0.54
C VAL A 438 -1.83 -15.77 1.78
N LYS A 439 -2.61 -16.58 2.48
CA LYS A 439 -3.24 -16.23 3.75
C LYS A 439 -2.18 -15.84 4.82
N ASP A 440 -1.04 -16.52 4.85
CA ASP A 440 0.06 -16.22 5.78
C ASP A 440 0.82 -14.92 5.48
N GLU A 441 1.07 -14.61 4.20
CA GLU A 441 1.67 -13.32 3.80
C GLU A 441 0.76 -12.13 4.14
N GLN A 442 -0.56 -12.37 4.28
CA GLN A 442 -1.51 -11.32 4.59
C GLN A 442 -1.23 -10.58 5.90
N LYS A 443 -0.67 -11.30 6.86
CA LYS A 443 -0.28 -10.81 8.18
C LYS A 443 0.73 -9.67 8.11
N ARG A 444 1.49 -9.55 7.00
CA ARG A 444 2.39 -8.41 6.75
C ARG A 444 1.65 -7.13 6.41
N GLY A 445 0.52 -7.22 5.69
CA GLY A 445 -0.33 -6.07 5.37
C GLY A 445 -1.10 -5.57 6.58
N ASP A 446 -1.55 -6.50 7.43
CA ASP A 446 -2.24 -6.24 8.69
C ASP A 446 -1.27 -6.21 9.89
N ALA A 447 0.00 -5.85 9.66
CA ALA A 447 1.08 -6.02 10.63
C ALA A 447 0.76 -5.45 12.01
N ALA A 448 0.03 -4.33 12.12
CA ALA A 448 -0.32 -3.76 13.41
C ALA A 448 -1.20 -4.72 14.25
N SER A 449 -2.20 -5.37 13.65
CA SER A 449 -3.06 -6.33 14.37
C SER A 449 -2.36 -7.67 14.55
N ALA A 450 -1.62 -8.15 13.55
CA ALA A 450 -0.87 -9.41 13.64
C ALA A 450 0.25 -9.35 14.70
N VAL A 451 1.03 -8.27 14.72
CA VAL A 451 2.09 -8.02 15.73
C VAL A 451 1.46 -7.89 17.11
N GLU A 452 0.39 -7.10 17.24
CA GLU A 452 -0.28 -6.91 18.53
C GLU A 452 -0.88 -8.22 19.05
N CYS A 453 -1.49 -9.05 18.19
CA CYS A 453 -2.00 -10.36 18.56
C CYS A 453 -0.89 -11.34 18.96
N TYR A 454 0.21 -11.39 18.19
CA TYR A 454 1.36 -12.25 18.49
C TYR A 454 2.03 -11.87 19.82
N MET A 455 2.21 -10.57 20.06
CA MET A 455 2.71 -10.06 21.34
C MET A 455 1.81 -10.48 22.51
N LYS A 456 0.49 -10.38 22.34
CA LYS A 456 -0.50 -10.75 23.38
C LYS A 456 -0.53 -12.25 23.68
N GLU A 457 -0.36 -13.11 22.68
CA GLU A 457 -0.39 -14.56 22.87
C GLU A 457 0.91 -15.07 23.52
N HIS A 458 2.05 -14.58 23.06
CA HIS A 458 3.36 -15.15 23.43
C HIS A 458 4.12 -14.35 24.49
N ASP A 459 3.58 -13.22 24.95
CA ASP A 459 4.20 -12.31 25.92
C ASP A 459 5.63 -11.89 25.51
N VAL A 460 5.76 -11.47 24.24
CA VAL A 460 7.04 -11.07 23.63
C VAL A 460 7.08 -9.58 23.29
N THR A 461 8.29 -9.05 23.07
CA THR A 461 8.49 -7.68 22.58
C THR A 461 7.97 -7.50 21.15
N GLU A 462 7.64 -6.27 20.78
CA GLU A 462 7.24 -5.90 19.41
C GLU A 462 8.29 -6.32 18.38
N LYS A 463 9.58 -6.12 18.69
CA LYS A 463 10.68 -6.53 17.82
C LYS A 463 10.69 -8.04 17.55
N ALA A 464 10.55 -8.85 18.60
CA ALA A 464 10.50 -10.31 18.47
C ALA A 464 9.26 -10.78 17.69
N ALA A 465 8.11 -10.12 17.90
CA ALA A 465 6.88 -10.39 17.15
C ALA A 465 7.02 -10.04 15.67
N VAL A 466 7.63 -8.90 15.34
CA VAL A 466 7.92 -8.50 13.95
C VAL A 466 8.88 -9.48 13.28
N GLU A 467 9.94 -9.89 13.97
CA GLU A 467 10.90 -10.87 13.44
C GLU A 467 10.24 -12.22 13.10
N GLU A 468 9.35 -12.70 13.97
CA GLU A 468 8.63 -13.96 13.72
C GLU A 468 7.58 -13.81 12.60
N ILE A 469 6.84 -12.70 12.54
CA ILE A 469 5.90 -12.45 11.42
C ILE A 469 6.64 -12.39 10.09
N LEU A 470 7.80 -11.70 10.03
CA LEU A 470 8.63 -11.68 8.83
C LEU A 470 9.14 -13.07 8.45
N LYS A 471 9.39 -13.95 9.44
CA LYS A 471 9.77 -15.34 9.21
C LYS A 471 8.61 -16.18 8.67
N ILE A 472 7.40 -16.00 9.19
CA ILE A 472 6.18 -16.62 8.65
C ILE A 472 6.01 -16.23 7.18
N CYS A 473 6.13 -14.95 6.86
CA CYS A 473 6.10 -14.42 5.50
C CYS A 473 7.19 -15.05 4.59
N ARG A 474 8.44 -15.15 5.07
CA ARG A 474 9.51 -15.81 4.31
C ARG A 474 9.19 -17.28 4.02
N ASN A 475 8.66 -18.00 4.99
CA ASN A 475 8.28 -19.41 4.83
C ASN A 475 7.10 -19.58 3.87
N ALA A 476 6.11 -18.68 3.93
CA ALA A 476 5.00 -18.65 2.99
C ALA A 476 5.50 -18.48 1.54
N TRP A 477 6.40 -17.52 1.30
CA TRP A 477 7.02 -17.35 -0.03
C TRP A 477 7.77 -18.59 -0.51
N LYS A 478 8.44 -19.33 0.39
CA LYS A 478 9.08 -20.61 0.04
C LYS A 478 8.07 -21.68 -0.34
N ASP A 479 6.95 -21.76 0.38
CA ASP A 479 5.85 -22.69 0.08
C ASP A 479 5.23 -22.40 -1.29
N ILE A 480 5.02 -21.12 -1.62
CA ILE A 480 4.54 -20.66 -2.92
C ILE A 480 5.51 -21.05 -4.03
N ASN A 481 6.80 -20.78 -3.82
CA ASN A 481 7.83 -21.13 -4.78
C ASN A 481 7.86 -22.64 -5.05
N GLU A 482 7.72 -23.48 -4.01
CA GLU A 482 7.67 -24.94 -4.15
C GLU A 482 6.48 -25.44 -4.96
N GLU A 483 5.28 -24.91 -4.72
CA GLU A 483 4.06 -25.27 -5.47
C GLU A 483 4.15 -24.89 -6.95
N CYS A 484 4.95 -23.86 -7.26
CA CYS A 484 5.27 -23.45 -8.63
C CYS A 484 6.37 -24.31 -9.28
N MET A 485 7.03 -25.23 -8.56
CA MET A 485 8.05 -26.12 -9.13
C MET A 485 7.42 -27.35 -9.78
N ARG A 486 8.11 -27.88 -10.81
CA ARG A 486 7.67 -29.06 -11.55
C ARG A 486 7.92 -30.36 -10.77
N PRO A 487 7.06 -31.38 -10.92
CA PRO A 487 5.78 -31.34 -11.65
C PRO A 487 4.73 -30.53 -10.90
N THR A 488 4.01 -29.64 -11.60
CA THR A 488 3.00 -28.77 -10.97
C THR A 488 1.65 -29.48 -10.87
N ALA A 489 0.88 -29.18 -9.82
CA ALA A 489 -0.46 -29.73 -9.64
C ALA A 489 -1.47 -29.19 -10.68
N LEU A 490 -1.25 -27.94 -11.09
CA LEU A 490 -2.10 -27.17 -12.01
C LEU A 490 -1.31 -26.55 -13.18
N PRO A 491 -2.00 -26.12 -14.25
CA PRO A 491 -1.40 -25.31 -15.31
C PRO A 491 -0.73 -24.04 -14.76
N ARG A 492 0.39 -23.66 -15.38
CA ARG A 492 1.22 -22.53 -14.93
C ARG A 492 0.45 -21.20 -14.88
N LEU A 493 -0.44 -20.94 -15.83
CA LEU A 493 -1.22 -19.70 -15.84
C LEU A 493 -2.07 -19.54 -14.56
N ILE A 494 -2.63 -20.64 -14.04
CA ILE A 494 -3.40 -20.63 -12.79
C ILE A 494 -2.49 -20.34 -11.61
N LEU A 495 -1.35 -21.02 -11.51
CA LEU A 495 -0.39 -20.79 -10.43
C LEU A 495 0.18 -19.38 -10.47
N GLN A 496 0.48 -18.85 -11.66
CA GLN A 496 0.92 -17.46 -11.85
C GLN A 496 -0.18 -16.46 -11.47
N SER A 497 -1.44 -16.74 -11.83
CA SER A 497 -2.57 -15.91 -11.41
C SER A 497 -2.70 -15.86 -9.89
N LEU A 498 -2.53 -16.99 -9.19
CA LEU A 498 -2.54 -17.02 -7.73
C LEU A 498 -1.31 -16.30 -7.15
N LEU A 499 -0.15 -16.43 -7.80
CA LEU A 499 1.06 -15.71 -7.44
C LEU A 499 0.86 -14.19 -7.56
N THR A 500 0.28 -13.70 -8.64
CA THR A 500 0.07 -12.25 -8.82
C THR A 500 -0.97 -11.67 -7.84
N LEU A 501 -1.91 -12.47 -7.33
CA LEU A 501 -2.80 -12.03 -6.23
C LEU A 501 -2.00 -11.68 -4.96
N LEU A 502 -0.86 -12.34 -4.72
CA LEU A 502 0.05 -12.11 -3.58
C LEU A 502 0.88 -10.84 -3.72
N GLU A 503 1.39 -10.60 -4.91
CA GLU A 503 2.31 -9.50 -5.22
C GLU A 503 1.64 -8.14 -4.95
N TYR A 504 0.31 -8.10 -5.12
CA TYR A 504 -0.51 -6.94 -4.75
C TYR A 504 -0.48 -6.62 -3.25
N GLN A 505 -0.37 -7.65 -2.40
CA GLN A 505 -0.30 -7.46 -0.97
C GLN A 505 1.10 -7.06 -0.49
N SER A 506 2.14 -7.69 -1.04
CA SER A 506 3.53 -7.31 -0.78
C SER A 506 3.85 -5.86 -1.14
N SER A 507 3.02 -5.24 -2.00
CA SER A 507 3.07 -3.84 -2.39
C SER A 507 2.14 -2.90 -1.58
N GLY A 508 1.49 -3.39 -0.51
CA GLY A 508 0.67 -2.58 0.42
C GLY A 508 -0.85 -2.65 0.21
N GLY A 509 -1.37 -3.82 -0.18
CA GLY A 509 -2.77 -4.03 -0.51
C GLY A 509 -3.76 -3.77 0.64
N GLY A 510 -4.75 -2.91 0.36
CA GLY A 510 -5.80 -2.40 1.26
C GLY A 510 -5.94 -0.88 1.14
N LEU A 511 -4.78 -0.21 1.05
CA LEU A 511 -4.62 1.22 0.80
C LEU A 511 -3.37 1.40 -0.06
N LEU A 512 -3.40 1.00 -1.34
CA LEU A 512 -2.42 1.60 -2.25
C LEU A 512 -2.66 3.11 -2.23
N PRO A 513 -1.66 3.94 -1.89
CA PRO A 513 -1.77 5.37 -2.11
C PRO A 513 -2.02 5.56 -3.61
N ALA A 514 -2.72 6.63 -3.94
CA ALA A 514 -2.87 7.11 -5.32
C ALA A 514 -1.52 7.46 -6.00
N SER A 515 -0.37 6.94 -5.54
CA SER A 515 0.98 7.19 -6.04
C SER A 515 1.44 6.21 -7.12
N LEU A 516 0.94 4.97 -7.16
CA LEU A 516 1.23 4.01 -8.25
C LEU A 516 0.19 4.03 -9.37
N PHE A 517 -1.06 4.36 -9.06
CA PHE A 517 -2.17 4.49 -10.01
C PHE A 517 -1.96 5.51 -11.15
N PRO A 518 -1.33 6.68 -10.93
CA PRO A 518 -1.09 7.65 -11.99
C PRO A 518 -0.15 7.10 -13.05
N ASN A 519 0.83 6.25 -12.73
CA ASN A 519 1.76 5.77 -13.76
C ASN A 519 1.13 4.77 -14.75
N TYR A 520 0.05 4.09 -14.35
CA TYR A 520 -0.71 3.17 -15.20
C TYR A 520 -1.80 3.89 -16.02
N TRP A 521 -2.39 4.96 -15.48
CA TRP A 521 -3.55 5.65 -16.06
C TRP A 521 -3.34 7.16 -16.39
N SER A 522 -2.16 7.75 -16.15
CA SER A 522 -1.96 9.21 -16.24
C SER A 522 -2.25 9.73 -17.64
N VAL A 523 -3.21 10.63 -17.70
CA VAL A 523 -3.58 11.44 -18.86
C VAL A 523 -2.55 12.58 -19.11
N GLY A 524 -1.65 12.85 -18.16
CA GLY A 524 -0.70 13.98 -18.20
C GLY A 524 0.77 13.66 -18.52
N LYS A 525 1.24 12.40 -18.41
CA LYS A 525 2.53 11.99 -18.97
C LYS A 525 2.28 11.35 -20.33
N ARG A 526 2.96 11.90 -21.34
CA ARG A 526 2.80 11.56 -22.75
C ARG A 526 2.83 10.02 -22.95
N PRO A 527 1.92 9.42 -23.76
CA PRO A 527 2.09 8.04 -24.22
C PRO A 527 3.50 7.87 -24.79
N PHE A 528 4.11 6.68 -24.72
CA PHE A 528 5.44 6.47 -25.31
C PHE A 528 5.46 7.02 -26.74
N HIS A 529 6.12 8.17 -26.93
CA HIS A 529 6.07 8.89 -28.20
C HIS A 529 6.95 8.17 -29.21
N MET A 530 6.35 7.75 -30.33
CA MET A 530 7.12 7.32 -31.49
C MET A 530 7.82 8.55 -32.08
N ARG A 531 9.14 8.67 -31.94
CA ARG A 531 9.92 9.56 -32.80
C ARG A 531 9.91 8.95 -34.21
N ALA A 532 9.22 9.60 -35.14
CA ALA A 532 9.48 9.38 -36.56
C ALA A 532 10.89 9.92 -36.88
N GLY A 533 11.70 9.12 -37.57
CA GLY A 533 13.01 9.54 -38.08
C GLY A 533 12.92 10.71 -39.07
N PRO A 534 14.05 11.40 -39.34
CA PRO A 534 14.04 12.72 -39.93
C PRO A 534 13.78 12.67 -41.43
N SER A 535 12.62 13.15 -41.87
CA SER A 535 12.47 13.68 -43.22
C SER A 535 12.64 15.20 -43.17
N HIS A 536 13.71 15.67 -43.81
CA HIS A 536 13.93 17.07 -44.10
C HIS A 536 12.71 17.68 -44.78
N THR A 537 12.21 18.79 -44.26
CA THR A 537 11.70 19.91 -45.08
C THR A 537 11.56 21.15 -44.19
N SER A 538 12.35 22.16 -44.54
CA SER A 538 12.28 23.52 -44.01
C SER A 538 10.93 24.15 -44.29
N TYR A 539 10.34 24.89 -43.34
CA TYR A 539 9.68 26.18 -43.61
C TYR A 539 9.56 27.02 -42.32
N LYS A 540 9.53 28.33 -42.55
CA LYS A 540 9.89 29.43 -41.66
C LYS A 540 8.89 29.73 -40.55
N THR A 541 9.45 30.32 -39.49
CA THR A 541 8.84 31.08 -38.39
C THR A 541 7.86 32.17 -38.83
N SER A 542 6.77 32.32 -38.08
CA SER A 542 6.06 33.60 -37.92
C SER A 542 5.42 33.67 -36.53
N ASP A 543 5.87 34.63 -35.74
CA ASP A 543 5.30 35.05 -34.46
C ASP A 543 3.84 35.52 -34.60
N CYS A 544 2.99 35.17 -33.61
CA CYS A 544 1.85 35.98 -33.17
C CYS A 544 1.27 35.45 -31.84
N VAL A 545 1.53 36.19 -30.76
CA VAL A 545 0.65 36.38 -29.59
C VAL A 545 -0.12 37.66 -29.91
N PRO A 546 -1.46 37.80 -29.76
CA PRO A 546 -2.19 37.80 -28.48
C PRO A 546 -3.65 37.23 -28.62
N LEU A 547 -4.56 37.13 -27.63
CA LEU A 547 -5.08 38.16 -26.75
C LEU A 547 -6.06 37.53 -25.73
N VAL A 548 -6.04 38.08 -24.53
CA VAL A 548 -6.94 37.88 -23.39
C VAL A 548 -8.35 38.39 -23.71
N ILE A 549 -9.38 37.68 -23.25
CA ILE A 549 -10.70 38.26 -22.94
C ILE A 549 -10.99 37.99 -21.47
N ALA A 550 -11.03 39.07 -20.69
CA ALA A 550 -11.50 39.13 -19.31
C ALA A 550 -12.74 40.02 -19.26
N SER A 551 -13.73 39.63 -18.45
CA SER A 551 -14.74 40.48 -17.78
C SER A 551 -15.81 39.54 -17.19
N SER A 552 -16.42 39.72 -16.03
CA SER A 552 -16.22 40.44 -14.75
C SER A 552 -17.40 39.93 -13.89
N MET A 553 -17.26 39.61 -12.59
CA MET A 553 -17.41 40.58 -11.51
C MET A 553 -16.85 40.04 -10.19
N VAL A 554 -16.02 40.90 -9.63
CA VAL A 554 -15.45 41.06 -8.29
C VAL A 554 -16.30 40.55 -7.11
N GLY A 555 -15.66 39.74 -6.28
CA GLY A 555 -15.86 39.66 -4.82
C GLY A 555 -14.50 39.49 -4.17
N SER A 556 -14.05 40.51 -3.43
CA SER A 556 -12.69 40.70 -2.92
C SER A 556 -12.14 39.54 -2.08
N LYS A 557 -11.08 38.89 -2.56
CA LYS A 557 -10.12 38.14 -1.73
C LYS A 557 -8.74 38.79 -1.84
N ALA A 558 -8.10 38.98 -0.70
CA ALA A 558 -6.80 39.62 -0.57
C ALA A 558 -5.75 38.96 -1.47
N ASN A 559 -4.98 39.80 -2.17
CA ASN A 559 -3.83 39.39 -2.98
C ASN A 559 -2.73 38.83 -2.06
N PHE A 560 -2.59 37.51 -1.99
CA PHE A 560 -1.31 36.89 -1.71
C PHE A 560 -0.63 36.61 -3.04
N SER A 561 0.49 37.30 -3.28
CA SER A 561 1.39 37.00 -4.40
C SER A 561 1.87 35.56 -4.25
N THR A 562 1.46 34.69 -5.19
CA THR A 562 2.06 33.38 -5.40
C THR A 562 3.47 33.58 -5.97
N ARG A 563 4.44 33.87 -5.10
CA ARG A 563 5.81 33.47 -5.39
C ARG A 563 5.81 31.95 -5.46
N SER A 564 6.18 31.41 -6.62
CA SER A 564 6.58 30.01 -6.74
C SER A 564 7.60 29.71 -5.64
N LEU A 565 7.22 28.89 -4.67
CA LEU A 565 8.16 28.25 -3.76
C LEU A 565 9.00 27.28 -4.59
N SER A 566 10.30 27.19 -4.29
CA SER A 566 11.21 26.36 -5.06
C SER A 566 10.89 24.88 -4.82
N THR A 567 10.98 24.05 -5.85
CA THR A 567 10.66 22.60 -5.84
C THR A 567 11.62 21.72 -5.02
N ASN A 568 12.39 22.31 -4.10
CA ASN A 568 13.44 21.64 -3.32
C ASN A 568 13.16 21.62 -1.80
N GLU A 569 11.94 21.97 -1.37
CA GLU A 569 11.58 21.96 0.05
C GLU A 569 11.24 20.54 0.53
N PRO A 570 11.75 20.09 1.69
CA PRO A 570 11.53 18.73 2.18
C PRO A 570 10.07 18.52 2.62
N VAL A 571 9.34 17.68 1.89
CA VAL A 571 7.99 17.24 2.28
C VAL A 571 8.10 15.86 2.93
N VAL A 572 7.75 15.78 4.21
CA VAL A 572 7.82 14.56 5.02
C VAL A 572 6.44 14.27 5.59
N SER A 573 6.01 13.01 5.54
CA SER A 573 4.70 12.63 6.06
C SER A 573 4.59 12.95 7.55
N VAL A 574 3.50 13.61 7.94
CA VAL A 574 3.18 13.90 9.35
C VAL A 574 2.93 12.62 10.13
N ASP A 575 2.32 11.61 9.50
CA ASP A 575 2.13 10.29 10.10
C ASP A 575 3.50 9.63 10.38
N TRP A 576 4.48 9.82 9.48
CA TRP A 576 5.85 9.34 9.67
C TRP A 576 6.55 10.10 10.80
N LEU A 577 6.48 11.44 10.81
CA LEU A 577 7.08 12.28 11.85
C LEU A 577 6.51 11.90 13.22
N HIS A 578 5.19 11.73 13.31
CA HIS A 578 4.51 11.32 14.53
C HIS A 578 4.87 9.89 14.97
N ALA A 579 5.00 8.94 14.03
CA ALA A 579 5.33 7.55 14.36
C ALA A 579 6.80 7.36 14.77
N ASN A 580 7.72 8.15 14.19
CA ASN A 580 9.16 7.96 14.35
C ASN A 580 9.81 8.92 15.35
N LEU A 581 9.30 10.15 15.52
CA LEU A 581 9.77 11.08 16.55
C LEU A 581 9.12 10.75 17.90
N ARG A 582 9.48 9.61 18.46
CA ARG A 582 9.10 9.19 19.82
C ARG A 582 10.28 8.56 20.55
N GLU A 583 10.22 8.53 21.86
CA GLU A 583 11.17 7.77 22.66
C GLU A 583 10.86 6.25 22.54
N PRO A 584 11.80 5.41 22.05
CA PRO A 584 11.50 4.03 21.65
C PRO A 584 11.40 3.03 22.81
N ASP A 585 12.04 3.30 23.94
CA ASP A 585 12.19 2.33 25.05
C ASP A 585 11.29 2.60 26.27
N MET A 586 10.35 3.55 26.15
CA MET A 586 9.41 3.87 27.21
C MET A 586 8.15 3.00 27.11
N LYS A 587 7.67 2.50 28.26
CA LYS A 587 6.38 1.77 28.37
C LYS A 587 5.15 2.60 27.97
N LEU A 588 5.36 3.87 27.62
CA LEU A 588 4.34 4.84 27.28
C LEU A 588 4.43 5.18 25.79
N PRO A 589 3.31 5.13 25.05
CA PRO A 589 3.32 5.41 23.62
C PRO A 589 3.38 6.91 23.34
N HIS A 590 4.04 7.29 22.25
CA HIS A 590 4.09 8.65 21.69
C HIS A 590 4.79 9.71 22.56
N MET A 591 5.60 9.28 23.53
CA MET A 591 6.44 10.19 24.32
C MET A 591 7.31 11.05 23.41
N LEU A 592 7.50 12.31 23.80
CA LEU A 592 8.41 13.25 23.15
C LEU A 592 9.81 12.62 23.06
N PRO A 593 10.49 12.70 21.91
CA PRO A 593 11.86 12.17 21.77
C PRO A 593 12.86 13.01 22.58
N SER A 594 14.10 12.52 22.73
CA SER A 594 15.19 13.34 23.26
C SER A 594 15.53 14.52 22.34
N GLU A 595 16.16 15.57 22.89
CA GLU A 595 16.63 16.71 22.11
C GLU A 595 17.58 16.28 20.98
N GLU A 596 18.49 15.36 21.29
CA GLU A 596 19.48 14.84 20.35
C GLU A 596 18.82 14.05 19.23
N ALA A 597 17.84 13.19 19.55
CA ALA A 597 17.13 12.38 18.57
C ALA A 597 16.29 13.26 17.64
N PHE A 598 15.62 14.28 18.20
CA PHE A 598 14.87 15.26 17.42
C PHE A 598 15.79 16.06 16.49
N ALA A 599 16.89 16.61 17.01
CA ALA A 599 17.87 17.36 16.23
C ALA A 599 18.43 16.52 15.07
N ALA A 600 18.77 15.26 15.34
CA ALA A 600 19.31 14.33 14.35
C ALA A 600 18.29 14.01 13.25
N ALA A 601 17.05 13.68 13.62
CA ALA A 601 15.99 13.37 12.67
C ALA A 601 15.67 14.57 11.77
N VAL A 602 15.45 15.75 12.35
CA VAL A 602 15.09 16.97 11.62
C VAL A 602 16.24 17.42 10.70
N SER A 603 17.49 17.27 11.14
CA SER A 603 18.66 17.50 10.28
C SER A 603 18.72 16.54 9.10
N ALA A 604 18.44 15.24 9.32
CA ALA A 604 18.41 14.23 8.26
C ALA A 604 17.27 14.45 7.25
N LEU A 605 16.18 15.10 7.68
CA LEU A 605 15.11 15.56 6.77
C LEU A 605 15.52 16.78 5.93
N GLY A 606 16.69 17.37 6.19
CA GLY A 606 17.19 18.56 5.51
C GLY A 606 16.53 19.85 5.99
N ILE A 607 15.93 19.85 7.19
CA ILE A 607 15.31 21.03 7.80
C ILE A 607 16.35 21.76 8.65
N GLU A 608 16.43 23.08 8.51
CA GLU A 608 17.28 23.97 9.28
C GLU A 608 16.45 24.95 10.13
N ASN A 609 17.06 25.56 11.16
CA ASN A 609 16.37 26.53 12.02
C ASN A 609 15.78 27.75 11.29
N LYS A 610 16.27 28.06 10.08
CA LYS A 610 15.82 29.22 9.29
C LYS A 610 14.50 28.96 8.55
N ASP A 611 14.16 27.70 8.31
CA ASP A 611 13.07 27.28 7.43
C ASP A 611 11.70 27.60 8.03
N GLY A 612 10.69 27.67 7.17
CA GLY A 612 9.29 27.76 7.59
C GLY A 612 8.59 26.44 7.28
N LEU A 613 7.84 25.91 8.24
CA LEU A 613 7.26 24.57 8.17
C LEU A 613 5.73 24.63 8.16
N VAL A 614 5.11 23.96 7.19
CA VAL A 614 3.66 23.74 7.18
C VAL A 614 3.40 22.24 7.35
N VAL A 615 2.71 21.90 8.42
CA VAL A 615 2.43 20.53 8.85
C VAL A 615 0.96 20.22 8.56
N TYR A 616 0.64 19.07 7.95
CA TYR A 616 -0.73 18.72 7.58
C TYR A 616 -1.01 17.22 7.74
N ASP A 617 -2.21 16.83 8.19
CA ASP A 617 -2.61 15.42 8.16
C ASP A 617 -3.30 15.04 6.84
N GLY A 618 -3.30 13.75 6.54
CA GLY A 618 -4.02 13.17 5.39
C GLY A 618 -5.55 13.14 5.56
N LYS A 619 -6.06 13.25 6.80
CA LYS A 619 -7.49 13.08 7.13
C LYS A 619 -8.16 14.32 7.76
N GLY A 620 -7.46 15.46 7.89
CA GLY A 620 -7.99 16.68 8.54
C GLY A 620 -6.98 17.29 9.51
N ILE A 621 -7.41 17.65 10.72
CA ILE A 621 -6.53 18.00 11.85
C ILE A 621 -6.60 16.89 12.89
N PHE A 622 -5.48 16.17 13.08
CA PHE A 622 -5.35 15.10 14.06
C PHE A 622 -3.96 15.10 14.71
N SER A 623 -2.93 14.63 14.00
CA SER A 623 -1.56 14.51 14.53
C SER A 623 -0.65 15.67 14.13
N ALA A 624 -1.03 16.49 13.14
CA ALA A 624 -0.28 17.67 12.75
C ALA A 624 -0.09 18.67 13.90
N ALA A 625 -1.08 18.80 14.78
CA ALA A 625 -0.98 19.61 15.98
C ALA A 625 0.12 19.10 16.94
N ARG A 626 0.34 17.78 17.01
CA ARG A 626 1.41 17.19 17.81
C ARG A 626 2.79 17.53 17.26
N VAL A 627 2.99 17.39 15.95
CA VAL A 627 4.25 17.77 15.29
C VAL A 627 4.52 19.27 15.44
N TRP A 628 3.51 20.12 15.24
CA TRP A 628 3.60 21.55 15.52
C TRP A 628 4.06 21.85 16.96
N TRP A 629 3.47 21.17 17.94
CA TRP A 629 3.85 21.33 19.34
C TRP A 629 5.30 20.86 19.61
N MET A 630 5.74 19.73 19.03
CA MET A 630 7.11 19.23 19.18
C MET A 630 8.16 20.23 18.66
N PHE A 631 7.95 20.82 17.47
CA PHE A 631 8.85 21.86 16.96
C PHE A 631 8.94 23.07 17.90
N ARG A 632 7.82 23.51 18.49
CA ARG A 632 7.81 24.61 19.47
C ARG A 632 8.51 24.25 20.77
N VAL A 633 8.28 23.03 21.26
CA VAL A 633 8.98 22.46 22.42
C VAL A 633 10.49 22.50 22.22
N PHE A 634 10.99 22.21 21.01
CA PHE A 634 12.40 22.29 20.69
C PHE A 634 12.84 23.66 20.15
N GLY A 635 12.01 24.70 20.29
CA GLY A 635 12.38 26.10 20.07
C GLY A 635 12.27 26.62 18.64
N HIS A 636 11.46 25.97 17.80
CA HIS A 636 11.20 26.39 16.42
C HIS A 636 9.74 26.84 16.25
N ASP A 637 9.51 28.16 16.31
CA ASP A 637 8.17 28.76 16.22
C ASP A 637 7.70 29.05 14.79
N LYS A 638 8.56 28.90 13.77
CA LYS A 638 8.19 29.08 12.35
C LYS A 638 7.49 27.85 11.78
N VAL A 639 6.48 27.36 12.50
CA VAL A 639 5.74 26.15 12.18
C VAL A 639 4.24 26.41 12.25
N TRP A 640 3.51 25.96 11.24
CA TRP A 640 2.07 26.15 11.10
C TRP A 640 1.38 24.81 10.81
N VAL A 641 0.12 24.69 11.21
CA VAL A 641 -0.74 23.56 10.82
C VAL A 641 -1.64 23.99 9.67
N LEU A 642 -1.70 23.17 8.62
CA LEU A 642 -2.59 23.40 7.49
C LEU A 642 -4.04 23.15 7.93
N ASP A 643 -4.82 24.21 7.97
CA ASP A 643 -6.19 24.19 8.46
C ASP A 643 -7.10 23.36 7.53
N GLY A 644 -7.73 22.31 8.07
CA GLY A 644 -8.47 21.29 7.31
C GLY A 644 -7.60 20.25 6.58
N GLY A 645 -6.28 20.30 6.77
CA GLY A 645 -5.31 19.33 6.25
C GLY A 645 -5.28 19.19 4.72
N LEU A 646 -4.70 18.09 4.26
CA LEU A 646 -4.64 17.75 2.83
C LEU A 646 -6.03 17.64 2.16
N PRO A 647 -7.09 17.14 2.83
CA PRO A 647 -8.44 17.10 2.23
C PRO A 647 -8.92 18.48 1.79
N ARG A 648 -8.77 19.52 2.63
CA ARG A 648 -9.21 20.88 2.29
C ARG A 648 -8.32 21.53 1.24
N TRP A 649 -7.01 21.27 1.27
CA TRP A 649 -6.08 21.72 0.23
C TRP A 649 -6.52 21.24 -1.16
N ARG A 650 -6.80 19.93 -1.28
CA ARG A 650 -7.30 19.31 -2.52
C ARG A 650 -8.67 19.84 -2.91
N ALA A 651 -9.61 19.93 -1.96
CA ALA A 651 -10.95 20.47 -2.22
C ALA A 651 -10.94 21.93 -2.70
N SER A 652 -9.90 22.69 -2.34
CA SER A 652 -9.70 24.07 -2.78
C SER A 652 -9.04 24.19 -4.16
N GLY A 653 -8.74 23.06 -4.82
CA GLY A 653 -8.16 23.02 -6.17
C GLY A 653 -6.67 23.34 -6.23
N TYR A 654 -5.95 23.25 -5.10
CA TYR A 654 -4.50 23.45 -5.09
C TYR A 654 -3.76 22.20 -5.56
N ASP A 655 -2.63 22.42 -6.23
CA ASP A 655 -1.79 21.35 -6.77
C ASP A 655 -1.22 20.45 -5.66
N VAL A 656 -1.08 19.17 -5.97
CA VAL A 656 -0.41 18.17 -5.11
C VAL A 656 0.53 17.35 -5.96
N GLU A 657 1.69 17.00 -5.42
CA GLU A 657 2.57 16.01 -6.04
C GLU A 657 2.00 14.60 -5.82
N SER A 658 2.02 13.78 -6.87
CA SER A 658 1.42 12.44 -6.87
C SER A 658 2.32 11.37 -6.26
N SER A 659 3.59 11.68 -5.98
CA SER A 659 4.56 10.78 -5.34
C SER A 659 5.52 11.60 -4.50
N ALA A 660 5.89 11.10 -3.32
CA ALA A 660 7.08 11.60 -2.65
C ALA A 660 8.26 11.47 -3.61
N SER A 661 9.07 12.51 -3.78
CA SER A 661 10.31 12.40 -4.54
C SER A 661 11.18 11.30 -3.93
N GLY A 662 12.03 10.63 -4.72
CA GLY A 662 12.97 9.66 -4.18
C GLY A 662 13.85 10.27 -3.07
N ASP A 663 14.11 11.57 -3.15
CA ASP A 663 14.77 12.37 -2.12
C ASP A 663 13.97 12.41 -0.80
N ALA A 664 12.65 12.63 -0.83
CA ALA A 664 11.81 12.65 0.37
C ALA A 664 11.74 11.28 1.08
N ILE A 665 11.70 10.17 0.33
CA ILE A 665 11.72 8.81 0.91
C ILE A 665 13.09 8.52 1.55
N LEU A 666 14.18 8.88 0.86
CA LEU A 666 15.54 8.72 1.39
C LEU A 666 15.75 9.55 2.66
N LYS A 667 15.27 10.79 2.68
CA LYS A 667 15.30 11.66 3.86
C LYS A 667 14.54 11.06 5.04
N ALA A 668 13.34 10.53 4.81
CA ALA A 668 12.58 9.85 5.85
C ALA A 668 13.34 8.62 6.39
N SER A 669 13.89 7.77 5.52
CA SER A 669 14.70 6.62 5.96
C SER A 669 15.95 7.05 6.75
N ALA A 670 16.66 8.07 6.26
CA ALA A 670 17.84 8.62 6.94
C ALA A 670 17.49 9.21 8.30
N ALA A 671 16.31 9.81 8.44
CA ALA A 671 15.83 10.34 9.70
C ALA A 671 15.44 9.23 10.70
N SER A 672 14.83 8.11 10.26
CA SER A 672 14.62 6.93 11.12
C SER A 672 15.98 6.37 11.61
N GLU A 673 16.93 6.19 10.70
CA GLU A 673 18.27 5.67 11.03
C GLU A 673 19.02 6.62 11.99
N ALA A 674 18.89 7.93 11.81
CA ALA A 674 19.50 8.91 12.71
C ALA A 674 18.97 8.80 14.14
N ILE A 675 17.66 8.58 14.31
CA ILE A 675 17.03 8.37 15.62
C ILE A 675 17.58 7.11 16.30
N GLU A 676 17.62 5.99 15.56
CA GLU A 676 18.15 4.73 16.07
C GLU A 676 19.62 4.86 16.49
N LYS A 677 20.44 5.52 15.67
CA LYS A 677 21.85 5.78 15.99
C LYS A 677 22.02 6.59 17.26
N VAL A 678 21.21 7.62 17.48
CA VAL A 678 21.24 8.41 18.73
C VAL A 678 20.97 7.52 19.93
N TYR A 679 19.89 6.74 19.92
CA TYR A 679 19.53 5.89 21.06
C TYR A 679 20.50 4.73 21.28
N GLN A 680 21.22 4.29 20.24
CA GLN A 680 22.30 3.30 20.34
C GLN A 680 23.67 3.90 20.70
N GLY A 681 23.76 5.22 20.92
CA GLY A 681 25.03 5.91 21.22
C GLY A 681 26.04 5.91 20.07
N GLN A 682 25.58 5.75 18.83
CA GLN A 682 26.41 5.72 17.64
C GLN A 682 26.66 7.14 17.09
N ALA A 683 27.73 7.29 16.32
CA ALA A 683 28.05 8.55 15.67
C ALA A 683 27.00 8.90 14.59
N ILE A 684 26.42 10.09 14.69
CA ILE A 684 25.45 10.63 13.74
C ILE A 684 26.13 11.57 12.73
N GLY A 685 25.47 11.77 11.59
CA GLY A 685 25.90 12.73 10.57
C GLY A 685 25.85 14.19 11.07
N PRO A 686 26.14 15.16 10.19
CA PRO A 686 26.13 16.58 10.55
C PRO A 686 24.75 17.01 11.08
N ILE A 687 24.72 17.65 12.25
CA ILE A 687 23.51 18.25 12.82
C ILE A 687 23.37 19.68 12.30
N THR A 688 22.35 19.94 11.49
CA THR A 688 22.04 21.24 10.89
C THR A 688 20.89 21.96 11.60
N PHE A 689 20.14 21.25 12.43
CA PHE A 689 19.06 21.79 13.25
C PHE A 689 19.46 21.84 14.73
N GLN A 690 19.48 23.03 15.32
CA GLN A 690 19.81 23.26 16.72
C GLN A 690 18.53 23.38 17.56
N THR A 691 18.43 22.60 18.64
CA THR A 691 17.29 22.68 19.56
C THR A 691 17.48 23.80 20.57
N LYS A 692 16.37 24.39 21.00
CA LYS A 692 16.27 25.26 22.18
C LYS A 692 15.07 24.83 23.00
N PHE A 693 15.26 23.83 23.85
CA PHE A 693 14.21 23.21 24.63
C PHE A 693 13.41 24.22 25.48
N GLN A 694 12.08 24.09 25.41
CA GLN A 694 11.09 24.92 26.08
C GLN A 694 10.36 24.09 27.15
N PRO A 695 10.97 23.89 28.33
CA PRO A 695 10.43 22.98 29.35
C PRO A 695 9.06 23.42 29.88
N HIS A 696 8.67 24.69 29.72
CA HIS A 696 7.36 25.20 30.13
C HIS A 696 6.20 24.67 29.26
N LEU A 697 6.47 24.09 28.09
CA LEU A 697 5.46 23.55 27.17
C LEU A 697 5.16 22.05 27.41
N ILE A 698 5.89 21.38 28.30
CA ILE A 698 5.74 19.97 28.62
C ILE A 698 5.55 19.81 30.12
N TRP A 699 4.60 18.97 30.51
CA TRP A 699 4.41 18.58 31.90
C TRP A 699 4.71 17.10 32.11
N THR A 700 5.27 16.80 33.27
CA THR A 700 5.50 15.44 33.79
C THR A 700 4.40 15.02 34.75
N LEU A 701 4.32 13.72 35.05
CA LEU A 701 3.39 13.16 36.02
C LEU A 701 3.48 13.84 37.41
N GLU A 702 4.69 14.19 37.86
CA GLU A 702 4.89 14.86 39.16
C GLU A 702 4.35 16.29 39.17
N GLN A 703 4.45 17.02 38.04
CA GLN A 703 3.83 18.34 37.91
C GLN A 703 2.31 18.26 37.93
N VAL A 704 1.73 17.21 37.32
CA VAL A 704 0.28 16.97 37.38
C VAL A 704 -0.16 16.66 38.81
N LYS A 705 0.56 15.79 39.54
CA LYS A 705 0.29 15.51 40.96
C LYS A 705 0.27 16.79 41.79
N LYS A 706 1.31 17.62 41.64
CA LYS A 706 1.43 18.91 42.34
C LYS A 706 0.27 19.86 41.99
N ASN A 707 -0.18 19.88 40.74
CA ASN A 707 -1.29 20.73 40.31
C ASN A 707 -2.65 20.33 40.92
N ILE A 708 -2.86 19.06 41.31
CA ILE A 708 -4.08 18.64 42.00
C ILE A 708 -4.22 19.36 43.34
N GLU A 709 -3.11 19.52 44.06
CA GLU A 709 -3.06 20.18 45.35
C GLU A 709 -3.08 21.71 45.21
N GLU A 710 -2.23 22.25 44.35
CA GLU A 710 -2.02 23.70 44.22
C GLU A 710 -3.08 24.40 43.36
N LYS A 711 -3.71 23.67 42.43
CA LYS A 711 -4.66 24.19 41.44
C LYS A 711 -4.10 25.40 40.68
N SER A 712 -2.81 25.39 40.39
CA SER A 712 -2.09 26.49 39.73
C SER A 712 -2.47 26.63 38.25
N HIS A 713 -2.89 25.53 37.61
CA HIS A 713 -3.30 25.47 36.21
C HIS A 713 -4.67 24.79 36.06
N GLN A 714 -5.44 25.28 35.10
CA GLN A 714 -6.64 24.60 34.63
C GLN A 714 -6.23 23.41 33.76
N HIS A 715 -6.55 22.19 34.19
CA HIS A 715 -6.24 20.97 33.46
C HIS A 715 -7.41 20.60 32.55
N ILE A 716 -7.18 20.53 31.24
CA ILE A 716 -8.18 20.16 30.24
C ILE A 716 -7.85 18.79 29.62
N ASP A 717 -8.80 17.86 29.64
CA ASP A 717 -8.69 16.54 29.02
C ASP A 717 -9.46 16.50 27.68
N ALA A 718 -8.76 16.10 26.62
CA ALA A 718 -9.26 16.06 25.25
C ALA A 718 -9.98 14.75 24.87
N ARG A 719 -10.04 13.76 25.77
CA ARG A 719 -10.74 12.48 25.54
C ARG A 719 -12.25 12.67 25.41
N SER A 720 -12.93 11.64 24.91
CA SER A 720 -14.40 11.62 24.90
C SER A 720 -14.96 11.67 26.33
N LYS A 721 -16.16 12.25 26.47
CA LYS A 721 -16.80 12.39 27.78
C LYS A 721 -16.99 11.04 28.49
N ALA A 722 -17.37 9.99 27.76
CA ALA A 722 -17.53 8.65 28.33
C ALA A 722 -16.22 8.07 28.91
N ARG A 723 -15.09 8.28 28.25
CA ARG A 723 -13.76 7.85 28.77
C ARG A 723 -13.32 8.68 29.97
N PHE A 724 -13.57 9.99 29.93
CA PHE A 724 -13.30 10.89 31.03
C PHE A 724 -14.13 10.54 32.28
N ASP A 725 -15.42 10.25 32.10
CA ASP A 725 -16.32 9.88 33.20
C ASP A 725 -16.05 8.47 33.75
N GLY A 726 -15.32 7.65 32.99
CA GLY A 726 -15.02 6.26 33.31
C GLY A 726 -16.14 5.27 32.97
N THR A 727 -17.15 5.71 32.19
CA THR A 727 -18.27 4.87 31.75
C THR A 727 -17.94 4.01 30.53
N ALA A 728 -16.91 4.39 29.77
CA ALA A 728 -16.31 3.58 28.71
C ALA A 728 -14.91 3.11 29.13
N PRO A 729 -14.50 1.88 28.77
CA PRO A 729 -13.16 1.40 29.04
C PRO A 729 -12.11 2.18 28.23
N GLU A 730 -10.89 2.25 28.75
CA GLU A 730 -9.76 2.74 27.99
C GLU A 730 -9.34 1.71 26.92
N PRO A 731 -8.95 2.13 25.70
CA PRO A 731 -8.56 1.19 24.63
C PRO A 731 -7.40 0.27 24.99
N ARG A 732 -6.55 0.67 25.95
CA ARG A 732 -5.41 -0.11 26.43
C ARG A 732 -5.79 -0.89 27.68
N LYS A 733 -5.63 -2.22 27.60
CA LYS A 733 -5.88 -3.14 28.72
C LYS A 733 -4.98 -2.77 29.91
N GLY A 734 -5.56 -2.78 31.12
CA GLY A 734 -4.84 -2.49 32.37
C GLY A 734 -4.79 -1.03 32.77
N ILE A 735 -5.26 -0.10 31.94
CA ILE A 735 -5.38 1.31 32.30
C ILE A 735 -6.70 1.54 33.04
N ARG A 736 -6.65 2.20 34.20
CA ARG A 736 -7.84 2.52 35.01
C ARG A 736 -8.75 3.50 34.26
N SER A 737 -10.07 3.33 34.39
CA SER A 737 -11.08 4.24 33.85
C SER A 737 -11.26 5.47 34.75
N GLY A 738 -11.57 6.62 34.14
CA GLY A 738 -11.79 7.89 34.85
C GLY A 738 -10.91 9.03 34.34
N HIS A 739 -10.67 10.02 35.19
CA HIS A 739 -9.88 11.22 34.88
C HIS A 739 -9.05 11.72 36.06
N VAL A 740 -8.14 12.65 35.77
CA VAL A 740 -7.28 13.32 36.76
C VAL A 740 -8.16 14.23 37.62
N PRO A 741 -8.14 14.12 38.97
CA PRO A 741 -8.97 14.94 39.84
C PRO A 741 -8.84 16.45 39.55
N GLY A 742 -9.99 17.13 39.42
CA GLY A 742 -10.03 18.57 39.14
C GLY A 742 -9.82 18.98 37.68
N SER A 743 -9.53 18.03 36.78
CA SER A 743 -9.50 18.30 35.35
C SER A 743 -10.91 18.50 34.77
N LYS A 744 -10.99 19.17 33.61
CA LYS A 744 -12.24 19.41 32.88
C LYS A 744 -12.19 18.74 31.51
N CYS A 745 -13.32 18.21 31.04
CA CYS A 745 -13.38 17.52 29.75
C CYS A 745 -13.81 18.48 28.63
N ILE A 746 -12.95 18.62 27.61
CA ILE A 746 -13.32 19.25 26.33
C ILE A 746 -12.86 18.30 25.22
N PRO A 747 -13.73 17.41 24.71
CA PRO A 747 -13.37 16.46 23.68
C PRO A 747 -12.81 17.16 22.44
N PHE A 748 -11.66 16.72 21.92
CA PHE A 748 -11.01 17.38 20.79
C PHE A 748 -11.91 17.56 19.54
N PRO A 749 -12.88 16.67 19.20
CA PRO A 749 -13.73 16.88 18.03
C PRO A 749 -14.59 18.15 18.15
N HIS A 750 -14.82 18.64 19.37
CA HIS A 750 -15.55 19.88 19.62
C HIS A 750 -14.75 21.14 19.24
N MET A 751 -13.46 20.99 18.92
CA MET A 751 -12.61 22.06 18.41
C MET A 751 -12.68 22.21 16.89
N LEU A 752 -13.28 21.24 16.21
CA LEU A 752 -13.33 21.16 14.76
C LEU A 752 -14.76 21.35 14.27
N ASP A 753 -14.90 21.90 13.06
CA ASP A 753 -16.18 21.93 12.35
C ASP A 753 -16.43 20.64 11.53
N ALA A 754 -17.57 20.57 10.86
CA ALA A 754 -17.94 19.42 10.02
C ALA A 754 -16.98 19.17 8.84
N SER A 755 -16.16 20.15 8.47
CA SER A 755 -15.13 20.04 7.43
C SER A 755 -13.75 19.64 7.97
N GLN A 756 -13.65 19.25 9.25
CA GLN A 756 -12.38 18.96 9.94
C GLN A 756 -11.42 20.16 10.01
N THR A 757 -11.98 21.37 9.93
CA THR A 757 -11.27 22.65 10.08
C THR A 757 -11.33 23.09 11.53
N LEU A 758 -10.30 23.79 12.02
CA LEU A 758 -10.33 24.35 13.37
C LEU A 758 -11.39 25.47 13.45
N LEU A 759 -12.24 25.44 14.49
CA LEU A 759 -13.29 26.44 14.67
C LEU A 759 -12.75 27.88 14.67
N SER A 760 -13.63 28.83 14.36
CA SER A 760 -13.29 30.26 14.43
C SER A 760 -12.88 30.67 15.85
N ALA A 761 -12.14 31.77 15.99
CA ALA A 761 -11.69 32.24 17.31
C ALA A 761 -12.88 32.50 18.26
N ASP A 762 -13.98 33.05 17.76
CA ASP A 762 -15.19 33.31 18.56
C ASP A 762 -15.86 32.02 19.03
N GLU A 763 -15.93 31.01 18.16
CA GLU A 763 -16.50 29.71 18.51
C GLU A 763 -15.60 28.93 19.47
N LEU A 764 -14.29 28.93 19.25
CA LEU A 764 -13.31 28.33 20.17
C LEU A 764 -13.40 28.96 21.56
N LYS A 765 -13.43 30.30 21.63
CA LYS A 765 -13.60 31.03 22.89
C LYS A 765 -14.89 30.60 23.59
N LYS A 766 -16.00 30.53 22.85
CA LYS A 766 -17.28 30.05 23.39
C LYS A 766 -17.20 28.61 23.93
N ARG A 767 -16.50 27.68 23.25
CA ARG A 767 -16.31 26.30 23.73
C ARG A 767 -15.53 26.26 25.04
N PHE A 768 -14.44 27.03 25.14
CA PHE A 768 -13.65 27.12 26.37
C PHE A 768 -14.42 27.79 27.51
N ASP A 769 -15.14 28.89 27.25
CA ASP A 769 -15.99 29.56 28.24
C ASP A 769 -17.08 28.61 28.77
N GLN A 770 -17.71 27.83 27.89
CA GLN A 770 -18.69 26.79 28.27
C GLN A 770 -18.07 25.66 29.10
N GLY A 771 -16.82 25.30 28.82
CA GLY A 771 -16.01 24.40 29.66
C GLY A 771 -15.52 25.05 30.96
N GLY A 772 -15.82 26.32 31.20
CA GLY A 772 -15.37 27.09 32.35
C GLY A 772 -13.86 27.34 32.34
N ILE A 773 -13.24 27.45 31.18
CA ILE A 773 -11.80 27.69 31.02
C ILE A 773 -11.56 29.18 30.78
N SER A 774 -10.85 29.82 31.70
CA SER A 774 -10.39 31.22 31.55
C SER A 774 -9.07 31.29 30.78
N LEU A 775 -8.95 32.19 29.80
CA LEU A 775 -7.70 32.40 29.06
C LEU A 775 -6.61 33.09 29.91
N GLU A 776 -7.01 33.85 30.93
CA GLU A 776 -6.12 34.57 31.86
C GLU A 776 -5.39 33.63 32.83
N SER A 777 -5.97 32.46 33.11
CA SER A 777 -5.38 31.47 34.00
C SER A 777 -4.45 30.54 33.23
N ALA A 778 -3.42 30.02 33.88
CA ALA A 778 -2.51 29.06 33.26
C ALA A 778 -3.27 27.75 32.92
N VAL A 779 -2.86 27.07 31.83
CA VAL A 779 -3.57 25.89 31.30
C VAL A 779 -2.58 24.78 30.98
N VAL A 780 -2.97 23.56 31.33
CA VAL A 780 -2.34 22.32 30.86
C VAL A 780 -3.38 21.45 30.14
N THR A 781 -2.98 20.79 29.06
CA THR A 781 -3.85 19.85 28.34
C THR A 781 -3.32 18.42 28.43
N SER A 782 -4.23 17.44 28.41
CA SER A 782 -3.91 16.02 28.30
C SER A 782 -4.92 15.30 27.42
N CYS A 783 -4.62 14.06 27.05
CA CYS A 783 -5.61 13.18 26.43
C CYS A 783 -5.31 11.72 26.81
N GLY A 784 -5.48 10.77 25.89
CA GLY A 784 -5.02 9.40 26.08
C GLY A 784 -3.49 9.26 26.10
N THR A 785 -2.77 9.95 25.20
CA THR A 785 -1.34 9.74 24.91
C THR A 785 -0.60 11.00 24.43
N GLY A 786 -1.04 12.20 24.82
CA GLY A 786 -0.38 13.46 24.45
C GLY A 786 -0.64 13.98 23.03
N VAL A 787 -1.26 13.19 22.14
CA VAL A 787 -1.49 13.58 20.72
C VAL A 787 -2.62 14.60 20.57
N THR A 788 -3.87 14.21 20.81
CA THR A 788 -5.04 15.09 20.63
C THR A 788 -5.11 16.23 21.66
N ALA A 789 -4.34 16.15 22.75
CA ALA A 789 -4.11 17.26 23.69
C ALA A 789 -3.50 18.48 22.98
N CYS A 790 -2.69 18.25 21.95
CA CYS A 790 -2.07 19.30 21.15
C CYS A 790 -3.10 20.06 20.28
N ILE A 791 -4.25 19.47 19.95
CA ILE A 791 -5.34 20.16 19.24
C ILE A 791 -5.97 21.22 20.15
N LEU A 792 -6.17 20.91 21.44
CA LEU A 792 -6.62 21.90 22.43
C LEU A 792 -5.59 23.02 22.60
N ALA A 793 -4.30 22.66 22.70
CA ALA A 793 -3.21 23.63 22.81
C ALA A 793 -3.13 24.54 21.58
N LEU A 794 -3.30 24.01 20.37
CA LEU A 794 -3.37 24.77 19.12
C LEU A 794 -4.59 25.70 19.09
N GLY A 795 -5.75 25.23 19.55
CA GLY A 795 -6.96 26.05 19.69
C GLY A 795 -6.77 27.23 20.65
N LEU A 796 -6.15 27.01 21.81
CA LEU A 796 -5.81 28.07 22.77
C LEU A 796 -4.74 29.03 22.23
N HIS A 797 -3.76 28.51 21.48
CA HIS A 797 -2.75 29.33 20.80
C HIS A 797 -3.39 30.30 19.80
N ARG A 798 -4.42 29.85 19.06
CA ARG A 798 -5.22 30.72 18.16
C ARG A 798 -5.96 31.83 18.90
N LEU A 799 -6.26 31.65 20.19
CA LEU A 799 -6.86 32.66 21.06
C LEU A 799 -5.82 33.57 21.74
N GLY A 800 -4.53 33.44 21.39
CA GLY A 800 -3.43 34.23 21.94
C GLY A 800 -2.75 33.60 23.16
N LYS A 801 -3.18 32.42 23.61
CA LYS A 801 -2.55 31.71 24.74
C LYS A 801 -1.41 30.81 24.26
N GLN A 802 -0.20 31.34 24.26
CA GLN A 802 0.96 30.70 23.64
C GLN A 802 1.73 29.73 24.57
N ASP A 803 1.45 29.79 25.87
CA ASP A 803 2.13 29.16 27.00
C ASP A 803 1.39 27.93 27.55
N VAL A 804 0.68 27.20 26.68
CA VAL A 804 -0.08 26.01 27.08
C VAL A 804 0.82 24.79 27.14
N ALA A 805 0.93 24.20 28.33
CA ALA A 805 1.67 22.95 28.52
C ALA A 805 0.85 21.73 28.09
N VAL A 806 1.52 20.70 27.60
CA VAL A 806 0.92 19.38 27.34
C VAL A 806 1.50 18.38 28.33
N TYR A 807 0.63 17.68 29.06
CA TYR A 807 1.03 16.52 29.86
C TYR A 807 1.24 15.32 28.93
N ASP A 808 2.51 15.01 28.68
CA ASP A 808 2.92 14.16 27.57
C ASP A 808 2.50 12.71 27.74
N GLY A 809 2.83 12.10 28.89
CA GLY A 809 2.41 10.74 29.23
C GLY A 809 0.89 10.59 29.38
N SER A 810 0.18 11.70 29.63
CA SER A 810 -1.28 11.78 29.51
C SER A 810 -2.01 10.72 30.36
N TRP A 811 -3.24 10.34 30.00
CA TRP A 811 -4.00 9.35 30.76
C TRP A 811 -3.35 7.97 30.78
N THR A 812 -2.62 7.58 29.73
CA THR A 812 -1.94 6.27 29.71
C THR A 812 -0.91 6.18 30.83
N GLU A 813 -0.13 7.23 31.07
CA GLU A 813 0.79 7.28 32.22
C GLU A 813 0.03 7.37 33.54
N TRP A 814 -0.90 8.34 33.66
CA TRP A 814 -1.63 8.57 34.91
C TRP A 814 -2.45 7.36 35.37
N GLY A 815 -3.26 6.80 34.46
CA GLY A 815 -4.16 5.69 34.72
C GLY A 815 -3.43 4.36 34.98
N ALA A 816 -2.18 4.22 34.49
CA ALA A 816 -1.33 3.05 34.76
C ALA A 816 -0.71 3.05 36.16
N HIS A 817 -0.40 4.23 36.72
CA HIS A 817 0.24 4.32 38.05
C HIS A 817 -0.77 4.08 39.19
N PRO A 818 -0.62 3.02 40.01
CA PRO A 818 -1.62 2.69 41.03
C PRO A 818 -1.79 3.77 42.10
N ASP A 819 -0.72 4.52 42.40
CA ASP A 819 -0.68 5.53 43.47
C ASP A 819 -1.23 6.91 43.06
N THR A 820 -1.63 7.09 41.80
CA THR A 820 -2.27 8.35 41.37
C THR A 820 -3.78 8.31 41.63
N PRO A 821 -4.37 9.40 42.16
CA PRO A 821 -5.80 9.45 42.41
C PRO A 821 -6.58 9.53 41.09
N VAL A 822 -7.77 8.93 41.07
CA VAL A 822 -8.66 8.89 39.92
C VAL A 822 -10.05 9.31 40.35
N ASN A 823 -10.65 10.24 39.63
CA ASN A 823 -12.07 10.57 39.75
C ASN A 823 -12.86 9.91 38.63
N THR A 824 -14.11 9.56 38.95
CA THR A 824 -15.17 9.22 38.01
C THR A 824 -16.30 10.21 38.22
N SER A 825 -17.03 10.56 37.16
CA SER A 825 -18.12 11.55 37.24
C SER A 825 -19.43 10.93 37.71
#